data_AF-A0A6A6Q6X5-F1
#
_entry.id   AF-A0A6A6Q6X5-F1
#
_cell.length_a   1.000
_cell.length_b   1.000
_cell.length_c   1.000
_cell.angle_alpha   90.00
_cell.angle_beta   90.00
_cell.angle_gamma   90.00
#
_symmetry.space_group_name_H-M   'P 1'
#
loop_
_entity.id
_entity.type
_entity.pdbx_description
1 polymer ?
#
loop_
_entity_poly.entity_id
_entity_poly.type
_entity_poly.pdbx_seq_one_letter_code
_entity_poly.pdbx_strand_id
1 'polypeptide(L)'
;MEAEEREPDGHDQEQEYEQEEEHEQDEFEEAYDHFSPPRGLPADLPRTLDDRQNFSSYNQETEYYDAWQGQSQFLSPPPISKPLNFNLSLHEPDDGDAFARDFGNDDARVAQMLAAQARKSEIDSGEAEEDDIVQDEKLSRDQKSKLLQDFLFIAASNGDSKRVQRLVRGSASDLVDLDAVDGEGTPPLVYASCFGHKDVVLSLINAGATVDNQDRNQWTALMWAMTNKHKDIAKILLDHGASTDVKSSSGRTALDFVPPNSEMSDFLQHSGYSIGNAGVTDDFYNAGFSQDKFEEELAENEMRRRMMMESAINLEVDLGNLGLDEQPEPLEEFEDSQEFVWDRCLNDQMFVFMENDIARILDIVVTNMTPQRSPSQKPVPANIVFLGARYAHYHASKELLAEWLVSAQEKIYAVVDKHQGDMTILAFWISNATLLLYYLKKDAGLVQETAHFQAQMAELIHEIYVYVIRDAERRMNKCLDAAMLDHETIPGFEDITFQNEWKFLKSKSKVKPEPADKRFRPPSPKRKAQVSPRNVTSLLSSTLFVLDLYDVHTVITAQILSQLYYWLGAELFNKIMSNKRYLARTKAMQIRMNISTLEDWARTNNRQPENVENGSKTATGESTADAARRHLAPLVQLMQWLQCFSSLGEDKEAMETTLQQLPSLTTKQLLHAVKHYRAEVGEKTLNKASLKYIQEVRSRPKWPTSEAAANASAASTQQAKDASDANGRGTPQLPSTPQPDDYDDVPEGNLLNPALLLPFHLPTSTDMLVTFGAGFGGMNKERERRYTPSVPPEFLAKLDPSGTQSRSTTAREADASHRPAPTTQQPLSIRDLPDISGPPLPLHAREQHALELTMETPVVSSKQVEAVNSQPVTAIAAKDIDATFKSDSIDLISKPLGSRILSFSDEWFAEATNLTTPTPPVHKPGVFTYAGAWFDGWETRRHNPQPFDWVVIRLGVASGRVKGVEVDTAFFNGNQAPEVAVQACFAEDAREDEVKSEAFSGWETILSRQECGPSQRHAWLFAKETEKAYTHVRLQMFPDGGIARFRLYGTVIPVLPKDSAAVFDLAATVNGGVAVACSDQHFGTKANLLLPGRGHDMGDGWETKRSRGDHIDWVIVKLGTPGIIGHVVVDTAHFRGNFPQKVQVFAAPDAPNVPKHDDQTAWTEILPAQKTGPDKEHEYGSDVLKATDKPYSYVKMVIIPDGGVKRLRVFGRRSAP
;
A
#
# COMPACT_ATOMS: atom_id res chain seq x y z
N MET A 1 25.12 -19.65 -87.47
CA MET A 1 25.63 -18.32 -87.11
C MET A 1 24.73 -17.86 -86.00
N GLU A 2 24.98 -18.38 -84.80
CA GLU A 2 25.86 -17.79 -83.76
C GLU A 2 25.14 -16.67 -83.00
N ALA A 3 25.27 -16.81 -81.68
CA ALA A 3 25.08 -15.82 -80.63
C ALA A 3 23.65 -15.57 -80.09
N GLU A 4 23.64 -15.64 -78.76
CA GLU A 4 22.95 -14.76 -77.82
C GLU A 4 21.52 -15.01 -77.33
N GLU A 5 21.43 -14.75 -76.02
CA GLU A 5 20.30 -14.46 -75.12
C GLU A 5 19.40 -15.58 -74.57
N ARG A 6 19.80 -15.96 -73.34
CA ARG A 6 19.06 -16.13 -72.07
C ARG A 6 17.56 -16.45 -72.08
N GLU A 7 17.25 -17.55 -71.39
CA GLU A 7 16.23 -17.76 -70.35
C GLU A 7 16.40 -19.23 -69.82
N PRO A 8 15.60 -19.78 -68.88
CA PRO A 8 15.48 -19.47 -67.44
C PRO A 8 15.48 -20.78 -66.58
N ASP A 9 15.20 -20.68 -65.27
CA ASP A 9 14.58 -21.71 -64.40
C ASP A 9 14.10 -20.92 -63.15
N GLY A 10 12.83 -20.87 -62.68
CA GLY A 10 11.78 -21.89 -62.51
C GLY A 10 11.99 -22.54 -61.12
N HIS A 11 11.17 -22.39 -60.07
CA HIS A 11 9.72 -22.19 -59.94
C HIS A 11 9.33 -21.86 -58.46
N ASP A 12 8.17 -21.22 -58.31
CA ASP A 12 7.14 -21.29 -57.22
C ASP A 12 7.45 -20.74 -55.81
N GLN A 13 6.91 -19.57 -55.41
CA GLN A 13 5.52 -19.19 -55.02
C GLN A 13 5.08 -19.68 -53.63
N GLU A 14 5.06 -18.75 -52.67
CA GLU A 14 3.92 -18.38 -51.79
C GLU A 14 4.41 -17.59 -50.55
N GLN A 15 4.66 -16.28 -50.71
CA GLN A 15 4.64 -15.27 -49.64
C GLN A 15 4.25 -13.92 -50.26
N GLU A 16 2.95 -13.61 -50.29
CA GLU A 16 2.42 -12.29 -50.59
C GLU A 16 1.25 -12.01 -49.64
N TYR A 17 1.06 -10.72 -49.30
CA TYR A 17 0.15 -10.13 -48.32
C TYR A 17 0.69 -9.92 -46.90
N GLU A 18 1.75 -9.11 -46.78
CA GLU A 18 1.89 -8.04 -45.76
C GLU A 18 3.07 -7.10 -46.15
N GLN A 19 2.93 -6.44 -47.32
CA GLN A 19 3.70 -5.25 -47.71
C GLN A 19 2.78 -4.33 -48.54
N GLU A 20 1.69 -3.88 -47.94
CA GLU A 20 0.90 -2.75 -48.44
C GLU A 20 0.39 -1.97 -47.22
N GLU A 21 1.23 -1.08 -46.67
CA GLU A 21 0.81 0.16 -45.95
C GLU A 21 2.03 1.03 -45.51
N GLU A 22 3.13 1.03 -46.27
CA GLU A 22 4.20 2.04 -46.15
C GLU A 22 4.18 2.98 -47.36
N HIS A 23 3.04 3.63 -47.61
CA HIS A 23 2.93 4.73 -48.56
C HIS A 23 1.71 5.60 -48.24
N GLU A 24 1.76 6.35 -47.13
CA GLU A 24 0.94 7.55 -46.90
C GLU A 24 1.36 8.26 -45.59
N GLN A 25 2.55 8.90 -45.58
CA GLN A 25 2.88 9.90 -44.56
C GLN A 25 4.08 10.82 -44.92
N ASP A 26 4.32 11.04 -46.22
CA ASP A 26 5.36 11.94 -46.76
C ASP A 26 4.78 13.20 -47.45
N GLU A 27 3.54 13.59 -47.11
CA GLU A 27 2.94 14.84 -47.57
C GLU A 27 2.28 15.57 -46.40
N PHE A 28 3.03 16.35 -45.60
CA PHE A 28 2.55 17.56 -44.91
C PHE A 28 3.70 18.36 -44.23
N GLU A 29 4.88 18.42 -44.85
CA GLU A 29 6.00 19.29 -44.41
C GLU A 29 6.41 20.31 -45.50
N GLU A 30 5.43 21.02 -46.09
CA GLU A 30 5.72 22.24 -46.88
C GLU A 30 4.64 23.31 -46.68
N ALA A 31 4.67 24.00 -45.52
CA ALA A 31 4.09 25.32 -45.37
C ALA A 31 4.68 26.03 -44.14
N TYR A 32 4.97 27.32 -44.28
CA TYR A 32 5.51 28.27 -43.28
C TYR A 32 7.02 28.46 -43.21
N ASP A 33 7.60 28.90 -44.33
CA ASP A 33 8.83 29.70 -44.31
C ASP A 33 8.50 31.17 -44.60
N HIS A 34 8.34 32.00 -43.57
CA HIS A 34 8.45 33.46 -43.61
C HIS A 34 8.25 34.07 -42.21
N PHE A 35 9.33 34.34 -41.45
CA PHE A 35 9.40 35.48 -40.52
C PHE A 35 10.87 35.89 -40.26
N SER A 36 11.11 37.21 -40.30
CA SER A 36 12.42 37.88 -40.18
C SER A 36 13.11 37.68 -38.82
N PRO A 37 14.46 37.80 -38.74
CA PRO A 37 15.20 37.56 -37.50
C PRO A 37 15.07 38.74 -36.51
N PRO A 38 14.91 38.49 -35.20
CA PRO A 38 14.92 39.56 -34.20
C PRO A 38 16.35 40.04 -33.86
N ARG A 39 16.46 41.33 -33.53
CA ARG A 39 17.68 42.10 -33.26
C ARG A 39 18.46 41.56 -32.05
N GLY A 40 19.79 41.64 -32.12
CA GLY A 40 20.72 41.25 -31.05
C GLY A 40 20.72 42.22 -29.85
N LEU A 41 20.93 41.65 -28.67
CA LEU A 41 21.04 42.36 -27.40
C LEU A 41 22.32 43.22 -27.30
N PRO A 42 22.30 44.32 -26.52
CA PRO A 42 23.44 45.25 -26.34
C PRO A 42 24.65 44.65 -25.60
N ALA A 43 25.79 45.34 -25.72
CA ALA A 43 27.15 44.84 -25.47
C ALA A 43 27.59 44.64 -23.99
N ASP A 44 26.67 44.55 -23.03
CA ASP A 44 27.03 44.63 -21.60
C ASP A 44 26.74 43.37 -20.76
N LEU A 45 26.70 42.19 -21.40
CA LEU A 45 26.65 40.91 -20.68
C LEU A 45 27.73 39.92 -21.16
N PRO A 46 28.53 39.32 -20.25
CA PRO A 46 29.67 38.47 -20.58
C PRO A 46 29.29 37.20 -21.35
N ARG A 47 30.09 36.85 -22.36
CA ARG A 47 29.95 35.66 -23.21
C ARG A 47 31.09 34.68 -22.90
N THR A 48 30.71 33.50 -22.44
CA THR A 48 31.43 32.20 -22.34
C THR A 48 32.45 31.91 -21.21
N LEU A 49 32.16 30.73 -20.63
CA LEU A 49 32.92 29.72 -19.87
C LEU A 49 34.44 29.60 -20.12
N ASP A 50 35.22 29.67 -19.04
CA ASP A 50 36.29 28.70 -18.69
C ASP A 50 36.85 29.05 -17.31
N ASP A 51 36.37 28.38 -16.26
CA ASP A 51 37.10 28.16 -14.99
C ASP A 51 36.30 27.22 -14.06
N ARG A 52 35.91 26.05 -14.59
CA ARG A 52 35.54 24.90 -13.77
C ARG A 52 36.58 23.81 -13.97
N GLN A 53 37.55 23.77 -13.08
CA GLN A 53 38.24 22.52 -12.79
C GLN A 53 37.26 21.55 -12.12
N ASN A 54 37.06 20.39 -12.72
CA ASN A 54 36.52 19.22 -12.04
C ASN A 54 37.64 18.58 -11.22
N PHE A 55 37.47 18.50 -9.91
CA PHE A 55 38.23 17.57 -9.07
C PHE A 55 37.33 16.40 -8.66
N SER A 56 37.85 15.20 -8.85
CA SER A 56 37.27 13.91 -8.45
C SER A 56 38.12 13.36 -7.32
N SER A 57 37.60 13.41 -6.09
CA SER A 57 37.98 12.49 -4.99
C SER A 57 37.09 12.79 -3.78
N TYR A 58 36.25 11.84 -3.37
CA TYR A 58 35.71 11.84 -2.01
C TYR A 58 36.86 11.54 -1.04
N ASN A 59 37.10 12.48 -0.12
CA ASN A 59 37.85 12.43 1.15
C ASN A 59 38.78 13.65 1.31
N GLN A 60 38.24 14.80 1.72
CA GLN A 60 38.96 15.81 2.50
C GLN A 60 37.98 16.77 3.19
N GLU A 61 38.19 16.99 4.50
CA GLU A 61 37.41 17.88 5.36
C GLU A 61 37.49 19.33 4.87
N THR A 62 36.35 20.06 4.87
CA THR A 62 36.29 21.44 4.37
C THR A 62 36.26 22.43 5.55
N GLU A 63 37.29 23.27 5.66
CA GLU A 63 37.36 24.41 6.57
C GLU A 63 36.65 25.63 5.97
N TYR A 64 35.81 26.31 6.74
CA TYR A 64 35.19 27.58 6.35
C TYR A 64 35.46 28.67 7.39
N TYR A 65 35.79 29.87 6.92
CA TYR A 65 36.09 31.03 7.76
C TYR A 65 34.86 31.93 7.93
N ASP A 66 34.37 32.05 9.17
CA ASP A 66 33.27 32.95 9.51
C ASP A 66 33.79 34.37 9.78
N ALA A 67 33.49 35.29 8.85
CA ALA A 67 33.93 36.68 8.91
C ALA A 67 33.23 37.51 10.01
N TRP A 68 32.16 37.02 10.64
CA TRP A 68 31.49 37.70 11.75
C TRP A 68 32.08 37.36 13.12
N GLN A 69 32.69 36.19 13.27
CA GLN A 69 33.31 35.73 14.53
C GLN A 69 34.84 35.65 14.49
N GLY A 70 35.46 35.79 13.32
CA GLY A 70 36.91 35.93 13.17
C GLY A 70 37.72 34.66 13.41
N GLN A 71 37.08 33.48 13.41
CA GLN A 71 37.73 32.17 13.53
C GLN A 71 37.30 31.23 12.41
N SER A 72 38.19 30.30 12.03
CA SER A 72 37.87 29.21 11.11
C SER A 72 37.25 28.03 11.85
N GLN A 73 36.18 27.47 11.30
CA GLN A 73 35.56 26.24 11.80
C GLN A 73 35.59 25.17 10.70
N PHE A 74 35.81 23.93 11.12
CA PHE A 74 35.77 22.75 10.25
C PHE A 74 34.35 22.17 10.27
N LEU A 75 33.76 21.96 9.09
CA LEU A 75 32.51 21.21 8.98
C LEU A 75 32.85 19.72 8.95
N SER A 76 32.75 19.06 10.10
CA SER A 76 32.67 17.61 10.15
C SER A 76 31.36 17.18 9.48
N PRO A 77 31.36 16.15 8.60
CA PRO A 77 30.09 15.56 8.17
C PRO A 77 29.34 15.07 9.41
N PRO A 78 27.99 15.19 9.45
CA PRO A 78 27.24 14.59 10.53
C PRO A 78 27.59 13.10 10.60
N PRO A 79 27.78 12.52 11.80
CA PRO A 79 28.02 11.09 11.90
C PRO A 79 26.88 10.36 11.19
N ILE A 80 27.24 9.41 10.33
CA ILE A 80 26.28 8.50 9.69
C ILE A 80 25.42 7.91 10.80
N SER A 81 24.10 8.08 10.72
CA SER A 81 23.17 7.45 11.65
C SER A 81 23.43 5.94 11.63
N LYS A 82 23.83 5.37 12.77
CA LYS A 82 23.90 3.93 12.94
C LYS A 82 22.52 3.34 12.56
N PRO A 83 22.46 2.19 11.88
CA PRO A 83 21.19 1.49 11.69
C PRO A 83 20.56 1.26 13.07
N LEU A 84 19.30 1.67 13.23
CA LEU A 84 18.53 1.38 14.43
C LEU A 84 18.33 -0.14 14.51
N ASN A 85 19.14 -0.80 15.35
CA ASN A 85 18.89 -2.16 15.79
C ASN A 85 17.70 -2.11 16.75
N PHE A 86 16.50 -2.45 16.27
CA PHE A 86 15.34 -2.66 17.12
C PHE A 86 15.46 -4.07 17.74
N ASN A 87 16.00 -4.14 18.96
CA ASN A 87 16.06 -5.36 19.75
C ASN A 87 14.99 -5.27 20.85
N LEU A 88 13.98 -6.16 20.79
CA LEU A 88 12.87 -6.25 21.75
C LEU A 88 13.19 -7.20 22.92
N SER A 89 14.46 -7.28 23.32
CA SER A 89 14.88 -7.92 24.57
C SER A 89 14.97 -6.87 25.68
N LEU A 90 14.08 -6.94 26.67
CA LEU A 90 14.25 -6.25 27.95
C LEU A 90 15.42 -6.92 28.69
N HIS A 91 16.43 -6.12 29.06
CA HIS A 91 17.78 -6.43 29.59
C HIS A 91 18.82 -6.72 28.48
N GLU A 92 19.84 -5.89 28.21
CA GLU A 92 20.86 -5.28 29.09
C GLU A 92 21.46 -3.95 28.53
N PRO A 93 22.23 -3.16 29.32
CA PRO A 93 22.67 -1.79 29.01
C PRO A 93 24.01 -1.70 28.24
N ASP A 94 24.19 -0.62 27.45
CA ASP A 94 25.40 -0.34 26.65
C ASP A 94 26.38 0.59 27.41
N ASP A 95 27.51 0.00 27.78
CA ASP A 95 28.90 0.47 28.01
C ASP A 95 29.30 1.50 29.10
N GLY A 96 30.15 1.03 30.02
CA GLY A 96 31.10 1.86 30.78
C GLY A 96 31.58 1.27 32.11
N ASP A 97 32.52 0.32 32.07
CA ASP A 97 33.43 -0.14 33.14
C ASP A 97 33.16 0.36 34.59
N ALA A 98 32.32 -0.36 35.35
CA ALA A 98 32.56 -0.70 36.75
C ALA A 98 31.46 -1.66 37.26
N PHE A 99 31.87 -2.70 37.99
CA PHE A 99 31.03 -3.67 38.73
C PHE A 99 30.48 -4.88 37.97
N ALA A 100 31.38 -5.81 37.64
CA ALA A 100 31.06 -7.22 37.65
C ALA A 100 30.84 -7.69 39.11
N ARG A 101 29.60 -8.07 39.47
CA ARG A 101 29.26 -9.09 40.49
C ARG A 101 27.73 -9.30 40.56
N ASP A 102 27.35 -10.55 40.27
CA ASP A 102 26.16 -11.28 40.76
C ASP A 102 24.81 -11.12 39.99
N PHE A 103 24.65 -11.86 38.88
CA PHE A 103 23.36 -12.08 38.18
C PHE A 103 23.08 -13.58 38.01
N GLY A 104 22.91 -14.30 39.12
CA GLY A 104 22.70 -15.75 39.14
C GLY A 104 21.37 -16.23 39.74
N ASN A 105 20.34 -15.40 39.91
CA ASN A 105 19.22 -15.73 40.82
C ASN A 105 17.80 -15.70 40.26
N ASP A 106 17.58 -15.42 38.96
CA ASP A 106 16.22 -15.28 38.45
C ASP A 106 15.47 -16.62 38.27
N ASP A 107 16.16 -17.69 37.87
CA ASP A 107 15.56 -19.03 37.74
C ASP A 107 15.25 -19.68 39.10
N ALA A 108 16.06 -19.40 40.12
CA ALA A 108 15.82 -19.88 41.48
C ALA A 108 14.58 -19.23 42.11
N ARG A 109 14.31 -17.97 41.74
CA ARG A 109 13.21 -17.15 42.27
C ARG A 109 11.85 -17.55 41.67
N VAL A 110 11.78 -17.83 40.37
CA VAL A 110 10.55 -18.34 39.73
C VAL A 110 10.20 -19.73 40.28
N ALA A 111 11.20 -20.60 40.46
CA ALA A 111 11.02 -21.90 41.11
C ALA A 111 10.61 -21.78 42.59
N GLN A 112 11.15 -20.81 43.34
CA GLN A 112 10.78 -20.57 44.73
C GLN A 112 9.37 -19.98 44.87
N MET A 113 8.95 -19.16 43.92
CA MET A 113 7.62 -18.53 43.86
C MET A 113 6.53 -19.54 43.45
N LEU A 114 6.82 -20.40 42.47
CA LEU A 114 5.98 -21.57 42.11
C LEU A 114 5.92 -22.59 43.24
N ALA A 115 7.04 -22.86 43.93
CA ALA A 115 7.07 -23.73 45.11
C ALA A 115 6.38 -23.13 46.34
N ALA A 116 6.22 -21.81 46.42
CA ALA A 116 5.41 -21.14 47.43
C ALA A 116 3.91 -21.17 47.07
N GLN A 117 3.56 -20.99 45.79
CA GLN A 117 2.18 -21.15 45.29
C GLN A 117 1.68 -22.60 45.43
N ALA A 118 2.52 -23.59 45.13
CA ALA A 118 2.18 -25.01 45.26
C ALA A 118 1.98 -25.46 46.73
N ARG A 119 2.61 -24.78 47.71
CA ARG A 119 2.40 -25.05 49.14
C ARG A 119 1.07 -24.52 49.69
N LYS A 120 0.29 -23.80 48.88
CA LYS A 120 -0.98 -23.17 49.29
C LYS A 120 -2.22 -24.05 49.07
N SER A 121 -2.11 -25.26 48.52
CA SER A 121 -3.26 -26.17 48.48
C SER A 121 -3.51 -26.93 49.79
N GLU A 122 -2.68 -26.74 50.83
CA GLU A 122 -2.80 -27.48 52.10
C GLU A 122 -2.96 -26.65 53.39
N ILE A 123 -2.97 -25.31 53.36
CA ILE A 123 -3.07 -24.52 54.61
C ILE A 123 -4.08 -23.38 54.48
N ASP A 124 -5.34 -23.72 54.75
CA ASP A 124 -6.44 -22.81 55.09
C ASP A 124 -6.39 -22.53 56.60
N SER A 125 -5.60 -21.54 57.03
CA SER A 125 -5.67 -20.91 58.37
C SER A 125 -4.64 -19.77 58.55
N GLY A 126 -4.69 -18.75 57.69
CA GLY A 126 -3.76 -17.60 57.74
C GLY A 126 -4.24 -16.41 58.59
N GLU A 127 -5.03 -16.62 59.64
CA GLU A 127 -5.52 -15.53 60.52
C GLU A 127 -4.62 -15.30 61.74
N ALA A 128 -3.76 -16.26 62.12
CA ALA A 128 -3.00 -16.21 63.38
C ALA A 128 -1.57 -15.62 63.28
N GLU A 129 -0.90 -15.75 62.13
CA GLU A 129 0.55 -15.46 62.04
C GLU A 129 0.92 -13.97 62.14
N GLU A 130 0.07 -13.05 61.69
CA GLU A 130 0.36 -11.61 61.69
C GLU A 130 0.30 -11.02 63.11
N ASP A 131 -0.74 -11.39 63.87
CA ASP A 131 -0.92 -10.98 65.26
C ASP A 131 0.12 -11.65 66.17
N ASP A 132 0.53 -12.88 65.88
CA ASP A 132 1.60 -13.58 66.60
C ASP A 132 2.95 -12.86 66.42
N ILE A 133 3.27 -12.36 65.22
CA ILE A 133 4.50 -11.59 64.96
C ILE A 133 4.48 -10.24 65.68
N VAL A 134 3.32 -9.57 65.73
CA VAL A 134 3.15 -8.33 66.49
C VAL A 134 3.35 -8.59 67.99
N GLN A 135 2.84 -9.71 68.51
CA GLN A 135 2.92 -10.08 69.94
C GLN A 135 4.23 -10.76 70.36
N ASP A 136 5.09 -11.22 69.44
CA ASP A 136 6.33 -11.93 69.79
C ASP A 136 7.38 -11.00 70.44
N GLU A 137 7.63 -11.13 71.74
CA GLU A 137 8.62 -10.32 72.46
C GLU A 137 10.08 -10.58 72.07
N LYS A 138 10.37 -11.63 71.27
CA LYS A 138 11.75 -11.97 70.86
C LYS A 138 12.25 -11.21 69.63
N LEU A 139 11.35 -10.73 68.77
CA LEU A 139 11.74 -10.02 67.55
C LEU A 139 11.94 -8.52 67.82
N SER A 140 13.04 -7.97 67.28
CA SER A 140 13.26 -6.53 67.26
C SER A 140 12.18 -5.82 66.43
N ARG A 141 11.86 -4.56 66.76
CA ARG A 141 10.89 -3.73 66.03
C ARG A 141 11.18 -3.70 64.52
N ASP A 142 12.45 -3.61 64.14
CA ASP A 142 12.88 -3.59 62.74
C ASP A 142 12.66 -4.94 62.04
N GLN A 143 12.80 -6.05 62.77
CA GLN A 143 12.55 -7.39 62.23
C GLN A 143 11.05 -7.64 62.03
N LYS A 144 10.22 -7.17 62.97
CA LYS A 144 8.75 -7.22 62.84
C LYS A 144 8.28 -6.40 61.66
N SER A 145 8.77 -5.16 61.53
CA SER A 145 8.44 -4.26 60.43
C SER A 145 8.81 -4.88 59.08
N LYS A 146 10.01 -5.44 58.94
CA LYS A 146 10.44 -6.10 57.69
C LYS A 146 9.55 -7.28 57.29
N LEU A 147 9.22 -8.18 58.23
CA LEU A 147 8.36 -9.34 57.94
C LEU A 147 6.93 -8.92 57.57
N LEU A 148 6.37 -7.94 58.27
CA LEU A 148 5.04 -7.41 57.97
C LEU A 148 5.00 -6.67 56.63
N GLN A 149 6.09 -5.98 56.27
CA GLN A 149 6.24 -5.33 54.96
C GLN A 149 6.33 -6.36 53.82
N ASP A 150 7.10 -7.44 54.00
CA ASP A 150 7.17 -8.55 53.04
C ASP A 150 5.79 -9.19 52.83
N PHE A 151 4.99 -9.36 53.90
CA PHE A 151 3.61 -9.81 53.79
C PHE A 151 2.71 -8.84 53.03
N LEU A 152 2.91 -7.52 53.18
CA LEU A 152 2.16 -6.52 52.42
C LEU A 152 2.45 -6.61 50.91
N PHE A 153 3.72 -6.76 50.50
CA PHE A 153 4.08 -6.93 49.08
C PHE A 153 3.47 -8.21 48.48
N ILE A 154 3.53 -9.31 49.23
CA ILE A 154 2.94 -10.59 48.81
C ILE A 154 1.41 -10.49 48.72
N ALA A 155 0.76 -9.83 49.68
CA ALA A 155 -0.68 -9.64 49.66
C ALA A 155 -1.12 -8.72 48.51
N ALA A 156 -0.33 -7.67 48.21
CA ALA A 156 -0.62 -6.72 47.14
C ALA A 156 -0.47 -7.33 45.73
N SER A 157 0.55 -8.18 45.52
CA SER A 157 0.76 -8.89 44.25
C SER A 157 -0.25 -10.02 44.01
N ASN A 158 -0.71 -10.70 45.07
CA ASN A 158 -1.70 -11.79 44.96
C ASN A 158 -3.16 -11.33 44.99
N GLY A 159 -3.43 -10.04 45.25
CA GLY A 159 -4.79 -9.51 45.31
C GLY A 159 -5.55 -9.83 46.60
N ASP A 160 -4.87 -10.17 47.70
CA ASP A 160 -5.50 -10.53 48.98
C ASP A 160 -5.96 -9.27 49.74
N SER A 161 -7.11 -8.74 49.33
CA SER A 161 -7.68 -7.51 49.87
C SER A 161 -7.99 -7.59 51.37
N LYS A 162 -8.38 -8.76 51.88
CA LYS A 162 -8.66 -8.96 53.32
C LYS A 162 -7.39 -8.84 54.15
N ARG A 163 -6.30 -9.46 53.70
CA ARG A 163 -5.00 -9.39 54.39
C ARG A 163 -4.41 -7.98 54.34
N VAL A 164 -4.47 -7.31 53.19
CA VAL A 164 -4.06 -5.89 53.07
C VAL A 164 -4.86 -5.01 54.03
N GLN A 165 -6.19 -5.16 54.10
CA GLN A 165 -7.01 -4.38 55.03
C GLN A 165 -6.63 -4.59 56.50
N ARG A 166 -6.25 -5.81 56.91
CA ARG A 166 -5.79 -6.08 58.28
C ARG A 166 -4.42 -5.49 58.57
N LEU A 167 -3.45 -5.65 57.67
CA LEU A 167 -2.10 -5.09 57.85
C LEU A 167 -2.13 -3.56 57.94
N VAL A 168 -3.04 -2.94 57.20
CA VAL A 168 -3.10 -1.50 57.03
C VAL A 168 -4.04 -0.81 58.04
N ARG A 169 -5.08 -1.49 58.54
CA ARG A 169 -6.05 -0.93 59.52
C ARG A 169 -6.03 -1.61 60.89
N GLY A 170 -5.31 -2.71 61.04
CA GLY A 170 -5.24 -3.49 62.28
C GLY A 170 -4.07 -3.09 63.18
N SER A 171 -3.76 -3.93 64.17
CA SER A 171 -2.71 -3.70 65.18
C SER A 171 -1.29 -3.54 64.61
N ALA A 172 -1.09 -3.92 63.34
CA ALA A 172 0.19 -3.84 62.62
C ALA A 172 0.41 -2.53 61.86
N SER A 173 -0.59 -1.63 61.79
CA SER A 173 -0.51 -0.40 60.99
C SER A 173 0.67 0.50 61.36
N ASP A 174 1.06 0.53 62.64
CA ASP A 174 2.16 1.36 63.16
C ASP A 174 3.56 0.82 62.79
N LEU A 175 3.62 -0.38 62.19
CA LEU A 175 4.86 -1.07 61.82
C LEU A 175 5.02 -1.25 60.30
N VAL A 176 3.99 -0.91 59.53
CA VAL A 176 3.94 -1.09 58.07
C VAL A 176 3.98 0.27 57.39
N ASP A 177 4.88 0.42 56.42
CA ASP A 177 4.97 1.61 55.59
C ASP A 177 4.32 1.33 54.24
N LEU A 178 3.25 2.07 53.92
CA LEU A 178 2.48 1.89 52.69
C LEU A 178 3.28 2.27 51.44
N ASP A 179 4.27 3.13 51.61
CA ASP A 179 5.09 3.71 50.54
C ASP A 179 6.49 3.10 50.50
N ALA A 180 6.80 2.16 51.40
CA ALA A 180 8.08 1.45 51.37
C ALA A 180 8.22 0.63 50.08
N VAL A 181 9.44 0.63 49.57
CA VAL A 181 9.82 -0.11 48.36
C VAL A 181 10.47 -1.43 48.73
N ASP A 182 10.26 -2.45 47.90
CA ASP A 182 10.90 -3.75 48.05
C ASP A 182 12.38 -3.72 47.57
N GLY A 183 13.03 -4.88 47.55
CA GLY A 183 14.42 -5.01 47.08
C GLY A 183 14.64 -4.58 45.62
N GLU A 184 13.58 -4.55 44.81
CA GLU A 184 13.59 -4.08 43.42
C GLU A 184 13.18 -2.62 43.27
N GLY A 185 12.87 -1.92 44.37
CA GLY A 185 12.45 -0.52 44.36
C GLY A 185 10.97 -0.32 44.02
N THR A 186 10.11 -1.34 44.19
CA THR A 186 8.69 -1.29 43.79
C THR A 186 7.75 -1.11 44.99
N PRO A 187 6.89 -0.07 45.00
CA PRO A 187 5.86 0.11 46.04
C PRO A 187 4.70 -0.91 45.93
N PRO A 188 3.99 -1.23 47.03
CA PRO A 188 2.85 -2.16 47.02
C PRO A 188 1.72 -1.75 46.06
N LEU A 189 1.47 -0.43 45.93
CA LEU A 189 0.44 0.12 45.04
C LEU A 189 0.73 -0.14 43.56
N VAL A 190 2.01 -0.16 43.17
CA VAL A 190 2.44 -0.47 41.80
C VAL A 190 2.17 -1.94 41.48
N TYR A 191 2.46 -2.87 42.40
CA TYR A 191 2.12 -4.29 42.22
C TYR A 191 0.61 -4.51 42.04
N ALA A 192 -0.20 -3.91 42.90
CA ALA A 192 -1.65 -4.05 42.82
C ALA A 192 -2.21 -3.48 41.48
N SER A 193 -1.62 -2.39 40.98
CA SER A 193 -2.04 -1.75 39.73
C SER A 193 -1.54 -2.50 38.49
N CYS A 194 -0.35 -3.08 38.54
CA CYS A 194 0.24 -3.87 37.45
C CYS A 194 -0.53 -5.19 37.21
N PHE A 195 -0.93 -5.88 38.27
CA PHE A 195 -1.65 -7.17 38.19
C PHE A 195 -3.18 -7.04 38.16
N GLY A 196 -3.74 -5.82 38.17
CA GLY A 196 -5.18 -5.62 38.01
C GLY A 196 -6.03 -5.79 39.28
N HIS A 197 -5.45 -5.70 40.48
CA HIS A 197 -6.14 -5.95 41.75
C HIS A 197 -6.84 -4.70 42.31
N LYS A 198 -8.00 -4.37 41.73
CA LYS A 198 -8.80 -3.18 42.07
C LYS A 198 -9.09 -2.99 43.57
N ASP A 199 -9.51 -4.05 44.27
CA ASP A 199 -9.90 -3.97 45.69
C ASP A 199 -8.71 -3.69 46.61
N VAL A 200 -7.52 -4.15 46.22
CA VAL A 200 -6.26 -3.87 46.92
C VAL A 200 -5.84 -2.43 46.68
N VAL A 201 -5.88 -1.95 45.44
CA VAL A 201 -5.59 -0.54 45.09
C VAL A 201 -6.45 0.40 45.93
N LEU A 202 -7.76 0.14 46.00
CA LEU A 202 -8.69 0.94 46.79
C LEU A 202 -8.39 0.86 48.29
N SER A 203 -7.99 -0.30 48.81
CA SER A 203 -7.64 -0.48 50.22
C SER A 203 -6.36 0.27 50.61
N LEU A 204 -5.34 0.28 49.75
CA LEU A 204 -4.09 1.01 49.94
C LEU A 204 -4.29 2.53 49.86
N ILE A 205 -5.01 3.02 48.84
CA ILE A 205 -5.31 4.45 48.67
C ILE A 205 -6.14 4.99 49.84
N ASN A 206 -7.17 4.25 50.28
CA ASN A 206 -8.00 4.64 51.42
C ASN A 206 -7.23 4.67 52.76
N ALA A 207 -6.05 4.05 52.81
CA ALA A 207 -5.18 4.10 53.96
C ALA A 207 -4.10 5.18 53.89
N GLY A 208 -4.05 5.93 52.79
CA GLY A 208 -3.13 7.04 52.61
C GLY A 208 -1.85 6.70 51.85
N ALA A 209 -1.82 5.61 51.07
CA ALA A 209 -0.71 5.33 50.16
C ALA A 209 -0.54 6.46 49.13
N THR A 210 0.70 6.84 48.84
CA THR A 210 1.01 7.90 47.88
C THR A 210 0.80 7.39 46.46
N VAL A 211 -0.10 8.06 45.73
CA VAL A 211 -0.61 7.60 44.42
C VAL A 211 0.45 7.65 43.31
N ASP A 212 1.34 8.65 43.34
CA ASP A 212 2.35 8.91 42.31
C ASP A 212 3.73 8.32 42.63
N ASN A 213 3.83 7.39 43.60
CA ASN A 213 5.10 6.73 43.88
C ASN A 213 5.56 5.92 42.67
N GLN A 214 6.85 6.07 42.37
CA GLN A 214 7.47 5.48 41.20
C GLN A 214 8.30 4.25 41.60
N ASP A 215 8.29 3.23 40.74
CA ASP A 215 9.21 2.10 40.85
C ASP A 215 10.65 2.48 40.44
N ARG A 216 11.57 1.51 40.47
CA ARG A 216 12.98 1.70 40.05
C ARG A 216 13.13 2.22 38.61
N ASN A 217 12.16 1.95 37.73
CA ASN A 217 12.15 2.42 36.35
C ASN A 217 11.48 3.79 36.19
N GLN A 218 11.13 4.44 37.30
CA GLN A 218 10.39 5.69 37.36
C GLN A 218 8.92 5.55 36.86
N TRP A 219 8.31 4.37 36.98
CA TRP A 219 6.92 4.17 36.56
C TRP A 219 5.95 4.30 37.73
N THR A 220 4.88 5.07 37.55
CA THR A 220 3.80 5.21 38.54
C THR A 220 2.77 4.08 38.41
N ALA A 221 1.96 3.90 39.44
CA ALA A 221 0.81 3.00 39.42
C ALA A 221 -0.14 3.28 38.22
N LEU A 222 -0.30 4.56 37.84
CA LEU A 222 -1.14 4.99 36.72
C LEU A 222 -0.56 4.52 35.36
N MET A 223 0.76 4.62 35.17
CA MET A 223 1.43 4.16 33.94
C MET A 223 1.23 2.65 33.73
N TRP A 224 1.38 1.85 34.79
CA TRP A 224 1.14 0.41 34.75
C TRP A 224 -0.33 0.08 34.47
N ALA A 225 -1.28 0.77 35.12
CA ALA A 225 -2.71 0.57 34.88
C ALA A 225 -3.14 0.93 33.45
N MET A 226 -2.57 2.00 32.87
CA MET A 226 -2.85 2.43 31.49
C MET A 226 -2.25 1.46 30.46
N THR A 227 -1.00 1.03 30.66
CA THR A 227 -0.31 0.10 29.76
C THR A 227 -0.99 -1.28 29.73
N ASN A 228 -1.44 -1.77 30.88
CA ASN A 228 -2.14 -3.06 31.00
C ASN A 228 -3.66 -2.96 30.77
N LYS A 229 -4.15 -1.81 30.32
CA LYS A 229 -5.57 -1.57 29.98
C LYS A 229 -6.56 -1.76 31.15
N HIS A 230 -6.14 -1.55 32.39
CA HIS A 230 -7.00 -1.65 33.57
C HIS A 230 -7.81 -0.35 33.81
N LYS A 231 -8.90 -0.18 33.04
CA LYS A 231 -9.75 1.03 33.02
C LYS A 231 -10.25 1.45 34.39
N ASP A 232 -10.75 0.48 35.17
CA ASP A 232 -11.28 0.72 36.51
C ASP A 232 -10.22 1.23 37.49
N ILE A 233 -8.99 0.74 37.37
CA ILE A 233 -7.87 1.13 38.23
C ILE A 233 -7.36 2.50 37.81
N ALA A 234 -7.23 2.75 36.50
CA ALA A 234 -6.86 4.06 35.99
C ALA A 234 -7.85 5.15 36.45
N LYS A 235 -9.15 4.84 36.43
CA LYS A 235 -10.18 5.73 36.98
C LYS A 235 -10.02 5.96 38.47
N ILE A 236 -9.84 4.91 39.28
CA ILE A 236 -9.63 5.06 40.73
C ILE A 236 -8.41 5.93 41.02
N LEU A 237 -7.29 5.70 40.32
CA LEU A 237 -6.07 6.46 40.51
C LEU A 237 -6.28 7.95 40.15
N LEU A 238 -6.93 8.25 39.02
CA LEU A 238 -7.24 9.61 38.59
C LEU A 238 -8.25 10.31 39.52
N ASP A 239 -9.32 9.62 39.92
CA ASP A 239 -10.31 10.12 40.90
C ASP A 239 -9.66 10.46 42.25
N HIS A 240 -8.57 9.77 42.60
CA HIS A 240 -7.78 10.01 43.81
C HIS A 240 -6.54 10.91 43.60
N GLY A 241 -6.46 11.61 42.46
CA GLY A 241 -5.48 12.68 42.23
C GLY A 241 -4.13 12.24 41.66
N ALA A 242 -4.04 11.07 41.01
CA ALA A 242 -2.85 10.67 40.27
C ALA A 242 -2.47 11.73 39.22
N SER A 243 -1.21 12.13 39.20
CA SER A 243 -0.71 13.10 38.24
C SER A 243 -0.45 12.46 36.89
N THR A 244 -1.01 13.05 35.83
CA THR A 244 -0.74 12.67 34.44
C THR A 244 0.62 13.14 33.94
N ASP A 245 1.25 14.08 34.65
CA ASP A 245 2.44 14.80 34.18
C ASP A 245 3.75 14.17 34.65
N VAL A 246 3.67 13.16 35.52
CA VAL A 246 4.85 12.41 35.99
C VAL A 246 5.49 11.69 34.81
N LYS A 247 6.81 11.80 34.70
CA LYS A 247 7.59 11.24 33.59
C LYS A 247 8.35 10.00 34.03
N SER A 248 8.31 8.98 33.18
CA SER A 248 9.14 7.78 33.30
C SER A 248 10.60 8.07 32.97
N SER A 249 11.48 7.08 33.17
CA SER A 249 12.91 7.17 32.85
C SER A 249 13.20 7.49 31.38
N SER A 250 12.25 7.19 30.48
CA SER A 250 12.31 7.54 29.05
C SER A 250 11.71 8.92 28.71
N GLY A 251 11.30 9.70 29.71
CA GLY A 251 10.70 11.03 29.54
C GLY A 251 9.22 11.02 29.16
N ARG A 252 8.59 9.85 29.07
CA ARG A 252 7.18 9.66 28.69
C ARG A 252 6.24 9.74 29.89
N THR A 253 5.09 10.36 29.71
CA THR A 253 3.98 10.46 30.67
C THR A 253 3.06 9.25 30.61
N ALA A 254 2.17 9.07 31.59
CA ALA A 254 1.19 7.97 31.57
C ALA A 254 0.30 7.97 30.31
N LEU A 255 -0.01 9.16 29.78
CA LEU A 255 -0.83 9.33 28.57
C LEU A 255 -0.12 8.86 27.30
N ASP A 256 1.21 8.94 27.24
CA ASP A 256 1.99 8.53 26.07
C ASP A 256 1.97 7.00 25.83
N PHE A 257 1.53 6.24 26.83
CA PHE A 257 1.38 4.78 26.75
C PHE A 257 -0.03 4.35 26.33
N VAL A 258 -0.98 5.29 26.20
CA VAL A 258 -2.35 5.00 25.72
C VAL A 258 -2.41 5.18 24.21
N PRO A 259 -2.69 4.13 23.41
CA PRO A 259 -2.83 4.26 21.97
C PRO A 259 -4.03 5.17 21.62
N PRO A 260 -3.92 6.05 20.60
CA PRO A 260 -5.04 6.86 20.13
C PRO A 260 -6.16 5.94 19.60
N ASN A 261 -7.42 6.30 19.87
CA ASN A 261 -8.63 5.52 19.53
C ASN A 261 -8.69 4.10 20.14
N SER A 262 -7.96 3.85 21.23
CA SER A 262 -8.14 2.63 22.02
C SER A 262 -9.33 2.76 22.96
N GLU A 263 -9.91 1.65 23.40
CA GLU A 263 -11.01 1.66 24.37
C GLU A 263 -10.65 2.38 25.69
N MET A 264 -9.35 2.46 26.04
CA MET A 264 -8.86 3.24 27.19
C MET A 264 -8.87 4.75 26.88
N SER A 265 -8.51 5.15 25.66
CA SER A 265 -8.61 6.53 25.19
C SER A 265 -10.06 7.02 25.18
N ASP A 266 -10.98 6.21 24.63
CA ASP A 266 -12.40 6.50 24.63
C ASP A 266 -12.94 6.58 26.06
N PHE A 267 -12.55 5.64 26.93
CA PHE A 267 -12.96 5.63 28.33
C PHE A 267 -12.52 6.91 29.07
N LEU A 268 -11.31 7.40 28.84
CA LEU A 268 -10.81 8.64 29.45
C LEU A 268 -11.58 9.87 28.94
N GLN A 269 -11.88 9.93 27.63
CA GLN A 269 -12.68 10.99 27.03
C GLN A 269 -14.12 11.03 27.58
N HIS A 270 -14.77 9.86 27.68
CA HIS A 270 -16.13 9.73 28.20
C HIS A 270 -16.22 9.97 29.72
N SER A 271 -15.12 9.72 30.45
CA SER A 271 -15.07 9.90 31.91
C SER A 271 -14.85 11.37 32.34
N GLY A 272 -14.77 12.32 31.39
CA GLY A 272 -14.74 13.76 31.68
C GLY A 272 -13.38 14.30 32.12
N TYR A 273 -12.31 13.51 31.99
CA TYR A 273 -10.94 13.98 32.19
C TYR A 273 -10.54 14.84 30.99
N SER A 274 -10.70 16.16 31.11
CA SER A 274 -10.32 17.14 30.08
C SER A 274 -8.80 17.23 29.97
N ILE A 275 -8.25 16.61 28.92
CA ILE A 275 -6.81 16.64 28.63
C ILE A 275 -6.49 17.99 27.99
N GLY A 276 -5.92 18.90 28.79
CA GLY A 276 -5.28 20.10 28.26
C GLY A 276 -3.95 19.75 27.59
N ASN A 277 -3.71 20.30 26.40
CA ASN A 277 -2.41 20.30 25.72
C ASN A 277 -1.36 21.07 26.56
N ALA A 278 -0.89 20.50 27.66
CA ALA A 278 0.15 21.04 28.50
C ALA A 278 1.32 20.06 28.55
N GLY A 279 2.10 20.01 27.47
CA GLY A 279 3.26 19.12 27.41
C GLY A 279 3.99 19.03 26.07
N VAL A 280 3.49 19.65 24.99
CA VAL A 280 4.22 19.74 23.72
C VAL A 280 4.88 21.10 23.62
N THR A 281 6.08 21.21 24.17
CA THR A 281 7.04 22.19 23.65
C THR A 281 7.43 21.75 22.25
N ASP A 282 7.22 22.65 21.28
CA ASP A 282 7.79 22.69 19.93
C ASP A 282 8.56 21.45 19.49
N ASP A 283 7.90 20.55 18.74
CA ASP A 283 8.59 19.71 17.76
C ASP A 283 7.74 19.59 16.49
N PHE A 284 8.21 20.34 15.50
CA PHE A 284 7.65 20.69 14.19
C PHE A 284 7.49 19.51 13.20
N TYR A 285 7.51 18.24 13.63
CA TYR A 285 7.60 17.07 12.72
C TYR A 285 6.73 15.83 13.01
N ASN A 286 5.86 15.78 14.03
CA ASN A 286 5.21 14.51 14.44
C ASN A 286 3.69 14.41 14.24
N ALA A 287 3.18 14.72 13.04
CA ALA A 287 1.80 14.42 12.65
C ALA A 287 1.69 13.30 11.58
N GLY A 288 2.69 12.41 11.46
CA GLY A 288 2.76 11.38 10.40
C GLY A 288 2.38 9.95 10.82
N PHE A 289 2.48 9.56 12.09
CA PHE A 289 2.66 8.14 12.41
C PHE A 289 1.42 7.21 12.41
N SER A 290 0.20 7.70 12.11
CA SER A 290 -0.96 6.81 11.84
C SER A 290 -1.34 6.78 10.36
N GLN A 291 -1.10 7.89 9.66
CA GLN A 291 -1.30 7.97 8.22
C GLN A 291 -0.19 7.20 7.50
N ASP A 292 1.06 7.35 7.93
CA ASP A 292 2.20 6.66 7.33
C ASP A 292 2.09 5.15 7.47
N LYS A 293 1.53 4.60 8.56
CA LYS A 293 1.41 3.14 8.72
C LYS A 293 0.28 2.54 7.88
N PHE A 294 -0.83 3.27 7.75
CA PHE A 294 -1.92 2.89 6.84
C PHE A 294 -1.51 3.10 5.39
N GLU A 295 -0.83 4.20 5.05
CA GLU A 295 -0.26 4.48 3.74
C GLU A 295 0.93 3.57 3.41
N GLU A 296 1.69 3.09 4.38
CA GLU A 296 2.74 2.08 4.23
C GLU A 296 2.12 0.70 4.03
N GLU A 297 1.05 0.34 4.74
CA GLU A 297 0.29 -0.90 4.49
C GLU A 297 -0.47 -0.84 3.16
N LEU A 298 -0.99 0.33 2.76
CA LEU A 298 -1.61 0.56 1.45
C LEU A 298 -0.55 0.60 0.35
N ALA A 299 0.62 1.17 0.60
CA ALA A 299 1.74 1.20 -0.33
C ALA A 299 2.40 -0.18 -0.43
N GLU A 300 2.46 -0.97 0.63
CA GLU A 300 2.91 -2.37 0.62
C GLU A 300 1.89 -3.24 -0.12
N ASN A 301 0.59 -3.09 0.15
CA ASN A 301 -0.46 -3.79 -0.58
C ASN A 301 -0.54 -3.33 -2.05
N GLU A 302 -0.33 -2.05 -2.35
CA GLU A 302 -0.28 -1.49 -3.70
C GLU A 302 1.02 -1.88 -4.41
N MET A 303 2.15 -1.94 -3.71
CA MET A 303 3.43 -2.46 -4.23
C MET A 303 3.31 -3.96 -4.51
N ARG A 304 2.63 -4.72 -3.64
CA ARG A 304 2.31 -6.14 -3.84
C ARG A 304 1.33 -6.34 -5.00
N ARG A 305 0.36 -5.43 -5.20
CA ARG A 305 -0.62 -5.42 -6.31
C ARG A 305 -0.01 -4.95 -7.64
N ARG A 306 0.95 -4.02 -7.61
CA ARG A 306 1.74 -3.59 -8.77
C ARG A 306 2.76 -4.65 -9.16
N MET A 307 3.43 -5.26 -8.19
CA MET A 307 4.24 -6.46 -8.40
C MET A 307 3.35 -7.56 -9.01
N MET A 308 2.18 -7.87 -8.45
CA MET A 308 1.19 -8.79 -9.05
C MET A 308 0.94 -8.54 -10.54
N MET A 309 0.64 -7.30 -10.93
CA MET A 309 0.32 -6.95 -12.31
C MET A 309 1.54 -7.02 -13.23
N GLU A 310 2.68 -6.45 -12.82
CA GLU A 310 3.94 -6.50 -13.58
C GLU A 310 4.44 -7.94 -13.72
N SER A 311 4.15 -8.76 -12.71
CA SER A 311 4.53 -10.16 -12.64
C SER A 311 3.65 -11.10 -13.45
N ALA A 312 2.33 -10.89 -13.42
CA ALA A 312 1.40 -11.69 -14.22
C ALA A 312 1.58 -11.46 -15.72
N ILE A 313 1.94 -10.23 -16.14
CA ILE A 313 2.29 -9.91 -17.52
C ILE A 313 3.55 -10.66 -17.98
N ASN A 314 4.58 -10.76 -17.12
CA ASN A 314 5.84 -11.41 -17.45
C ASN A 314 5.79 -12.95 -17.34
N LEU A 315 4.83 -13.50 -16.59
CA LEU A 315 4.65 -14.93 -16.41
C LEU A 315 3.71 -15.55 -17.47
N GLU A 316 3.16 -14.82 -18.44
CA GLU A 316 2.12 -15.37 -19.36
C GLU A 316 0.98 -16.09 -18.59
N VAL A 317 0.77 -15.75 -17.32
CA VAL A 317 -0.24 -16.39 -16.47
C VAL A 317 -1.57 -15.77 -16.84
N ASP A 318 -2.54 -16.62 -17.17
CA ASP A 318 -3.87 -16.18 -17.56
C ASP A 318 -4.52 -15.37 -16.42
N LEU A 319 -4.52 -14.05 -16.59
CA LEU A 319 -5.04 -13.06 -15.66
C LEU A 319 -6.52 -13.31 -15.32
N GLY A 320 -7.26 -13.99 -16.19
CA GLY A 320 -8.65 -14.39 -15.97
C GLY A 320 -8.82 -15.48 -14.91
N ASN A 321 -7.86 -16.40 -14.79
CA ASN A 321 -7.87 -17.44 -13.74
C ASN A 321 -7.25 -16.98 -12.42
N LEU A 322 -6.60 -15.81 -12.46
CA LEU A 322 -6.01 -15.22 -11.29
C LEU A 322 -7.09 -14.65 -10.35
N GLY A 323 -8.32 -14.30 -10.73
CA GLY A 323 -9.33 -13.89 -9.74
C GLY A 323 -8.95 -12.61 -8.97
N LEU A 324 -8.58 -11.56 -9.70
CA LEU A 324 -8.25 -10.22 -9.16
C LEU A 324 -9.50 -9.44 -8.69
N ASP A 325 -10.69 -10.03 -8.86
CA ASP A 325 -12.00 -9.46 -8.58
C ASP A 325 -12.64 -9.96 -7.27
N GLU A 326 -11.99 -10.88 -6.53
CA GLU A 326 -12.48 -11.27 -5.19
C GLU A 326 -12.20 -10.13 -4.20
N GLN A 327 -13.28 -9.58 -3.63
CA GLN A 327 -13.20 -8.64 -2.51
C GLN A 327 -12.46 -9.32 -1.35
N PRO A 328 -11.60 -8.60 -0.60
CA PRO A 328 -11.17 -9.10 0.70
C PRO A 328 -12.41 -9.36 1.53
N GLU A 329 -12.59 -10.60 1.99
CA GLU A 329 -13.69 -10.91 2.90
C GLU A 329 -13.61 -9.93 4.09
N PRO A 330 -14.73 -9.31 4.49
CA PRO A 330 -14.74 -8.52 5.70
C PRO A 330 -14.18 -9.38 6.84
N LEU A 331 -13.44 -8.76 7.76
CA LEU A 331 -13.08 -9.41 9.02
C LEU A 331 -14.38 -9.76 9.73
N GLU A 332 -14.92 -10.95 9.47
CA GLU A 332 -16.03 -11.47 10.23
C GLU A 332 -15.58 -11.44 11.69
N GLU A 333 -16.38 -10.81 12.54
CA GLU A 333 -16.32 -11.05 13.97
C GLU A 333 -16.58 -12.54 14.14
N PHE A 334 -15.52 -13.35 14.14
CA PHE A 334 -15.60 -14.77 14.37
C PHE A 334 -16.12 -14.96 15.79
N GLU A 335 -17.44 -15.11 15.91
CA GLU A 335 -18.13 -15.57 17.11
C GLU A 335 -17.39 -16.79 17.66
N ASP A 336 -17.33 -16.90 18.99
CA ASP A 336 -16.61 -17.91 19.78
C ASP A 336 -16.71 -19.35 19.22
N SER A 337 -15.92 -19.64 18.19
CA SER A 337 -15.86 -20.95 17.55
C SER A 337 -15.07 -21.90 18.44
N GLN A 338 -15.63 -23.09 18.64
CA GLN A 338 -15.07 -24.10 19.52
C GLN A 338 -13.67 -24.50 19.05
N GLU A 339 -12.70 -24.51 19.97
CA GLU A 339 -11.30 -24.82 19.67
C GLU A 339 -11.15 -26.22 19.03
N PHE A 340 -10.37 -26.31 17.94
CA PHE A 340 -10.16 -27.56 17.23
C PHE A 340 -9.38 -28.56 18.09
N VAL A 341 -9.93 -29.76 18.29
CA VAL A 341 -9.36 -30.74 19.23
C VAL A 341 -8.54 -31.77 18.46
N TRP A 342 -7.23 -31.74 18.67
CA TRP A 342 -6.27 -32.62 17.99
C TRP A 342 -6.15 -34.01 18.65
N ASP A 343 -6.34 -34.09 19.97
CA ASP A 343 -6.16 -35.32 20.75
C ASP A 343 -7.29 -36.34 20.60
N ARG A 344 -8.46 -35.90 20.10
CA ARG A 344 -9.65 -36.75 19.91
C ARG A 344 -10.48 -36.23 18.75
N CYS A 345 -11.14 -37.14 18.04
CA CYS A 345 -12.04 -36.80 16.95
C CYS A 345 -13.44 -36.46 17.52
N LEU A 346 -13.87 -35.20 17.36
CA LEU A 346 -15.24 -34.77 17.68
C LEU A 346 -16.14 -34.90 16.44
N ASN A 347 -17.44 -35.09 16.64
CA ASN A 347 -18.42 -35.31 15.57
C ASN A 347 -18.49 -34.17 14.54
N ASP A 348 -18.17 -32.95 14.96
CA ASP A 348 -18.11 -31.72 14.16
C ASP A 348 -16.76 -31.48 13.47
N GLN A 349 -15.76 -32.34 13.72
CA GLN A 349 -14.38 -32.21 13.21
C GLN A 349 -13.98 -33.39 12.30
N MET A 350 -14.92 -33.87 11.50
CA MET A 350 -14.72 -34.95 10.53
C MET A 350 -15.56 -34.72 9.27
N PHE A 351 -15.10 -35.25 8.13
CA PHE A 351 -15.86 -35.22 6.89
C PHE A 351 -16.35 -36.65 6.59
N VAL A 352 -17.65 -36.86 6.74
CA VAL A 352 -18.29 -38.17 6.57
C VAL A 352 -18.61 -38.42 5.11
N PHE A 353 -18.17 -39.56 4.58
CA PHE A 353 -18.41 -39.96 3.19
C PHE A 353 -18.68 -41.47 3.06
N MET A 354 -19.23 -41.86 1.92
CA MET A 354 -19.43 -43.27 1.54
C MET A 354 -18.33 -43.73 0.58
N GLU A 355 -17.96 -45.00 0.64
CA GLU A 355 -16.91 -45.61 -0.21
C GLU A 355 -17.17 -45.37 -1.72
N ASN A 356 -18.42 -45.47 -2.16
CA ASN A 356 -18.80 -45.23 -3.55
C ASN A 356 -18.65 -43.76 -4.01
N ASP A 357 -18.55 -42.81 -3.08
CA ASP A 357 -18.44 -41.38 -3.38
C ASP A 357 -16.99 -40.88 -3.47
N ILE A 358 -15.99 -41.70 -3.10
CA ILE A 358 -14.57 -41.30 -3.05
C ILE A 358 -14.12 -40.68 -4.37
N ALA A 359 -14.37 -41.36 -5.49
CA ALA A 359 -13.96 -40.90 -6.81
C ALA A 359 -14.55 -39.52 -7.13
N ARG A 360 -15.85 -39.34 -6.90
CA ARG A 360 -16.61 -38.11 -7.18
C ARG A 360 -16.13 -36.95 -6.33
N ILE A 361 -15.96 -37.16 -5.03
CA ILE A 361 -15.51 -36.12 -4.10
C ILE A 361 -14.11 -35.67 -4.49
N LEU A 362 -13.18 -36.60 -4.70
CA LEU A 362 -11.81 -36.25 -5.07
C LEU A 362 -11.74 -35.66 -6.49
N ASP A 363 -12.62 -36.02 -7.42
CA ASP A 363 -12.70 -35.34 -8.72
C ASP A 363 -13.08 -33.86 -8.57
N ILE A 364 -13.98 -33.53 -7.65
CA ILE A 364 -14.38 -32.14 -7.39
C ILE A 364 -13.27 -31.38 -6.66
N VAL A 365 -12.67 -32.00 -5.64
CA VAL A 365 -11.76 -31.35 -4.68
C VAL A 365 -10.31 -31.29 -5.19
N VAL A 366 -9.90 -32.25 -6.04
CA VAL A 366 -8.52 -32.37 -6.53
C VAL A 366 -8.48 -32.13 -8.04
N THR A 367 -9.24 -32.89 -8.83
CA THR A 367 -9.07 -32.90 -10.30
C THR A 367 -9.66 -31.67 -10.99
N ASN A 368 -10.84 -31.23 -10.56
CA ASN A 368 -11.58 -30.10 -11.16
C ASN A 368 -11.44 -28.81 -10.34
N MET A 369 -10.68 -28.85 -9.25
CA MET A 369 -10.45 -27.68 -8.40
C MET A 369 -9.52 -26.70 -9.12
N THR A 370 -10.01 -25.48 -9.32
CA THR A 370 -9.16 -24.38 -9.80
C THR A 370 -8.45 -23.73 -8.61
N PRO A 371 -7.20 -23.25 -8.77
CA PRO A 371 -6.51 -22.51 -7.72
C PRO A 371 -7.36 -21.33 -7.22
N GLN A 372 -7.66 -21.32 -5.92
CA GLN A 372 -8.48 -20.28 -5.27
C GLN A 372 -7.60 -19.27 -4.54
N ARG A 373 -8.10 -18.04 -4.37
CA ARG A 373 -7.40 -16.96 -3.66
C ARG A 373 -7.96 -16.62 -2.30
N SER A 374 -9.26 -16.82 -2.10
CA SER A 374 -9.89 -16.58 -0.80
C SER A 374 -9.18 -17.39 0.30
N PRO A 375 -8.73 -16.75 1.40
CA PRO A 375 -8.04 -17.45 2.49
C PRO A 375 -8.81 -18.64 3.05
N SER A 376 -10.15 -18.56 3.04
CA SER A 376 -11.07 -19.61 3.45
C SER A 376 -11.13 -20.80 2.47
N GLN A 377 -10.90 -20.56 1.16
CA GLN A 377 -10.99 -21.61 0.13
C GLN A 377 -9.63 -22.21 -0.27
N LYS A 378 -8.52 -21.46 -0.14
CA LYS A 378 -7.15 -21.94 -0.42
C LYS A 378 -6.84 -23.32 0.20
N PRO A 379 -7.12 -23.57 1.50
CA PRO A 379 -6.78 -24.83 2.15
C PRO A 379 -7.84 -25.92 1.98
N VAL A 380 -8.94 -25.67 1.24
CA VAL A 380 -10.08 -26.61 1.15
C VAL A 380 -9.66 -28.01 0.70
N PRO A 381 -8.78 -28.20 -0.31
CA PRO A 381 -8.32 -29.54 -0.68
C PRO A 381 -7.61 -30.27 0.46
N ALA A 382 -6.66 -29.61 1.13
CA ALA A 382 -5.97 -30.18 2.29
C ALA A 382 -6.94 -30.48 3.45
N ASN A 383 -7.88 -29.57 3.73
CA ASN A 383 -8.86 -29.69 4.80
C ASN A 383 -9.79 -30.89 4.56
N ILE A 384 -10.35 -31.06 3.36
CA ILE A 384 -11.27 -32.18 3.06
C ILE A 384 -10.53 -33.51 3.09
N VAL A 385 -9.34 -33.60 2.48
CA VAL A 385 -8.55 -34.85 2.50
C VAL A 385 -8.21 -35.25 3.94
N PHE A 386 -7.81 -34.28 4.78
CA PHE A 386 -7.51 -34.52 6.20
C PHE A 386 -8.75 -34.89 7.02
N LEU A 387 -9.85 -34.14 6.92
CA LEU A 387 -11.08 -34.41 7.67
C LEU A 387 -11.71 -35.76 7.26
N GLY A 388 -11.59 -36.14 5.99
CA GLY A 388 -11.96 -37.47 5.50
C GLY A 388 -11.06 -38.58 6.08
N ALA A 389 -9.75 -38.32 6.18
CA ALA A 389 -8.83 -39.24 6.83
C ALA A 389 -9.14 -39.42 8.33
N ARG A 390 -9.53 -38.36 9.05
CA ARG A 390 -10.01 -38.46 10.44
C ARG A 390 -11.25 -39.34 10.55
N TYR A 391 -12.25 -39.14 9.70
CA TYR A 391 -13.45 -39.98 9.69
C TYR A 391 -13.08 -41.46 9.45
N ALA A 392 -12.29 -41.74 8.42
CA ALA A 392 -11.93 -43.11 8.04
C ALA A 392 -11.14 -43.83 9.16
N HIS A 393 -10.20 -43.13 9.81
CA HIS A 393 -9.38 -43.67 10.89
C HIS A 393 -10.17 -43.92 12.19
N TYR A 394 -10.95 -42.94 12.65
CA TYR A 394 -11.59 -43.00 13.97
C TYR A 394 -12.96 -43.70 13.96
N HIS A 395 -13.67 -43.70 12.82
CA HIS A 395 -15.08 -44.15 12.76
C HIS A 395 -15.39 -45.20 11.70
N ALA A 396 -14.45 -45.54 10.82
CA ALA A 396 -14.65 -46.56 9.77
C ALA A 396 -13.60 -47.69 9.85
N SER A 397 -12.84 -47.92 8.78
CA SER A 397 -11.85 -49.00 8.67
C SER A 397 -10.50 -48.49 8.16
N LYS A 398 -9.43 -49.22 8.50
CA LYS A 398 -8.08 -48.96 7.97
C LYS A 398 -8.00 -49.13 6.44
N GLU A 399 -8.83 -50.00 5.89
CA GLU A 399 -8.94 -50.23 4.44
C GLU A 399 -9.50 -48.99 3.74
N LEU A 400 -10.58 -48.40 4.28
CA LEU A 400 -11.16 -47.17 3.75
C LEU A 400 -10.19 -45.99 3.85
N LEU A 401 -9.42 -45.90 4.95
CA LEU A 401 -8.39 -44.88 5.11
C LEU A 401 -7.30 -45.01 4.04
N ALA A 402 -6.82 -46.23 3.78
CA ALA A 402 -5.82 -46.49 2.76
C ALA A 402 -6.35 -46.15 1.36
N GLU A 403 -7.56 -46.58 1.02
CA GLU A 403 -8.18 -46.28 -0.27
C GLU A 403 -8.39 -44.78 -0.47
N TRP A 404 -8.88 -44.07 0.55
CA TRP A 404 -9.07 -42.62 0.52
C TRP A 404 -7.78 -41.87 0.24
N LEU A 405 -6.71 -42.19 0.99
CA LEU A 405 -5.43 -41.52 0.87
C LEU A 405 -4.72 -41.86 -0.44
N VAL A 406 -4.68 -43.13 -0.85
CA VAL A 406 -4.06 -43.54 -2.11
C VAL A 406 -4.77 -42.89 -3.30
N SER A 407 -6.12 -42.90 -3.31
CA SER A 407 -6.90 -42.25 -4.37
C SER A 407 -6.67 -40.74 -4.42
N ALA A 408 -6.55 -40.08 -3.26
CA ALA A 408 -6.24 -38.67 -3.18
C ALA A 408 -4.85 -38.39 -3.76
N GLN A 409 -3.82 -39.15 -3.36
CA GLN A 409 -2.47 -39.00 -3.87
C GLN A 409 -2.38 -39.19 -5.38
N GLU A 410 -2.98 -40.25 -5.93
CA GLU A 410 -2.96 -40.52 -7.37
C GLU A 410 -3.56 -39.35 -8.17
N LYS A 411 -4.66 -38.78 -7.68
CA LYS A 411 -5.29 -37.61 -8.32
C LYS A 411 -4.46 -36.35 -8.19
N ILE A 412 -3.84 -36.10 -7.02
CA ILE A 412 -2.96 -34.93 -6.83
C ILE A 412 -1.76 -35.05 -7.76
N TYR A 413 -1.13 -36.22 -7.81
CA TYR A 413 -0.01 -36.51 -8.71
C TYR A 413 -0.39 -36.28 -10.17
N ALA A 414 -1.54 -36.81 -10.62
CA ALA A 414 -2.01 -36.64 -11.99
C ALA A 414 -2.25 -35.17 -12.36
N VAL A 415 -2.76 -34.35 -11.43
CA VAL A 415 -2.96 -32.91 -11.66
C VAL A 415 -1.63 -32.17 -11.77
N VAL A 416 -0.68 -32.46 -10.88
CA VAL A 416 0.66 -31.85 -10.89
C VAL A 416 1.42 -32.24 -12.17
N ASP A 417 1.39 -33.51 -12.55
CA ASP A 417 2.06 -34.03 -13.75
C ASP A 417 1.48 -33.43 -15.04
N LYS A 418 0.16 -33.22 -15.09
CA LYS A 418 -0.49 -32.57 -16.24
C LYS A 418 -0.12 -31.09 -16.38
N HIS A 419 0.22 -30.40 -15.29
CA HIS A 419 0.44 -28.95 -15.27
C HIS A 419 1.85 -28.54 -14.81
N GLN A 420 2.88 -29.30 -15.19
CA GLN A 420 4.29 -29.02 -14.86
C GLN A 420 4.81 -27.63 -15.30
N GLY A 421 4.12 -26.96 -16.24
CA GLY A 421 4.48 -25.63 -16.75
C GLY A 421 3.66 -24.47 -16.17
N ASP A 422 2.73 -24.74 -15.26
CA ASP A 422 1.87 -23.73 -14.65
C ASP A 422 2.29 -23.46 -13.20
N MET A 423 3.05 -22.37 -13.01
CA MET A 423 3.51 -21.91 -11.70
C MET A 423 2.37 -21.75 -10.69
N THR A 424 1.16 -21.36 -11.11
CA THR A 424 0.05 -21.12 -10.19
C THR A 424 -0.51 -22.43 -9.62
N ILE A 425 -0.66 -23.45 -10.47
CA ILE A 425 -1.10 -24.79 -10.05
C ILE A 425 -0.03 -25.45 -9.17
N LEU A 426 1.25 -25.30 -9.53
CA LEU A 426 2.36 -25.82 -8.74
C LEU A 426 2.43 -25.15 -7.35
N ALA A 427 2.29 -23.83 -7.27
CA ALA A 427 2.28 -23.09 -6.00
C ALA A 427 1.05 -23.44 -5.13
N PHE A 428 -0.12 -23.61 -5.75
CA PHE A 428 -1.34 -24.04 -5.07
C PHE A 428 -1.18 -25.44 -4.44
N TRP A 429 -0.62 -26.39 -5.19
CA TRP A 429 -0.44 -27.77 -4.71
C TRP A 429 0.72 -27.94 -3.74
N ILE A 430 1.85 -27.23 -3.90
CA ILE A 430 2.94 -27.31 -2.92
C ILE A 430 2.51 -26.76 -1.55
N SER A 431 1.66 -25.72 -1.54
CA SER A 431 1.06 -25.18 -0.31
C SER A 431 0.10 -26.18 0.33
N ASN A 432 -0.89 -26.68 -0.42
CA ASN A 432 -1.86 -27.66 0.08
C ASN A 432 -1.20 -28.99 0.52
N ALA A 433 -0.19 -29.48 -0.21
CA ALA A 433 0.55 -30.69 0.17
C ALA A 433 1.37 -30.49 1.45
N THR A 434 2.00 -29.34 1.63
CA THR A 434 2.73 -29.00 2.85
C THR A 434 1.78 -28.87 4.05
N LEU A 435 0.62 -28.25 3.85
CA LEU A 435 -0.41 -28.10 4.88
C LEU A 435 -1.04 -29.46 5.27
N LEU A 436 -1.33 -30.32 4.29
CA LEU A 436 -1.82 -31.67 4.54
C LEU A 436 -0.79 -32.50 5.33
N LEU A 437 0.50 -32.40 4.97
CA LEU A 437 1.59 -33.05 5.71
C LEU A 437 1.66 -32.55 7.16
N TYR A 438 1.44 -31.25 7.39
CA TYR A 438 1.37 -30.68 8.73
C TYR A 438 0.19 -31.26 9.54
N TYR A 439 -1.01 -31.29 8.98
CA TYR A 439 -2.18 -31.84 9.68
C TYR A 439 -2.00 -33.31 10.08
N LEU A 440 -1.49 -34.13 9.15
CA LEU A 440 -1.20 -35.54 9.40
C LEU A 440 -0.13 -35.74 10.48
N LYS A 441 0.82 -34.81 10.61
CA LYS A 441 1.85 -34.83 11.65
C LYS A 441 1.38 -34.28 13.00
N LYS A 442 0.31 -33.46 13.02
CA LYS A 442 -0.22 -32.84 14.24
C LYS A 442 -1.24 -33.74 14.96
N ASP A 443 -2.05 -34.50 14.22
CA ASP A 443 -3.04 -35.43 14.81
C ASP A 443 -2.37 -36.69 15.37
N ALA A 444 -2.50 -36.92 16.68
CA ALA A 444 -1.81 -37.98 17.40
C ALA A 444 -2.19 -39.39 16.93
N GLY A 445 -3.42 -39.60 16.44
CA GLY A 445 -3.88 -40.90 15.95
C GLY A 445 -3.44 -41.18 14.51
N LEU A 446 -3.39 -40.14 13.67
CA LEU A 446 -3.04 -40.29 12.25
C LEU A 446 -1.52 -40.35 11.98
N VAL A 447 -0.68 -39.74 12.84
CA VAL A 447 0.79 -39.67 12.66
C VAL A 447 1.41 -41.02 12.31
N GLN A 448 1.07 -42.07 13.05
CA GLN A 448 1.72 -43.38 12.89
C GLN A 448 1.11 -44.19 11.74
N GLU A 449 -0.21 -44.12 11.57
CA GLU A 449 -0.93 -44.91 10.55
C GLU A 449 -0.73 -44.35 9.14
N THR A 450 -0.45 -43.05 9.00
CA THR A 450 -0.25 -42.39 7.70
C THR A 450 1.22 -42.20 7.32
N ALA A 451 2.17 -42.82 8.03
CA ALA A 451 3.61 -42.61 7.83
C ALA A 451 4.08 -42.87 6.39
N HIS A 452 3.52 -43.89 5.70
CA HIS A 452 3.84 -44.15 4.29
C HIS A 452 3.37 -43.02 3.37
N PHE A 453 2.12 -42.57 3.55
CA PHE A 453 1.55 -41.45 2.80
C PHE A 453 2.30 -40.15 3.06
N GLN A 454 2.73 -39.89 4.30
CA GLN A 454 3.57 -38.72 4.63
C GLN A 454 4.90 -38.72 3.87
N ALA A 455 5.54 -39.88 3.70
CA ALA A 455 6.76 -39.99 2.89
C ALA A 455 6.49 -39.71 1.41
N GLN A 456 5.38 -40.21 0.88
CA GLN A 456 4.97 -39.97 -0.51
C GLN A 456 4.60 -38.50 -0.76
N MET A 457 3.96 -37.84 0.21
CA MET A 457 3.70 -36.39 0.14
C MET A 457 5.01 -35.59 0.19
N ALA A 458 5.99 -36.02 0.98
CA ALA A 458 7.31 -35.40 1.00
C ALA A 458 8.04 -35.50 -0.36
N GLU A 459 7.96 -36.65 -1.02
CA GLU A 459 8.48 -36.85 -2.38
C GLU A 459 7.76 -35.97 -3.39
N LEU A 460 6.44 -35.90 -3.35
CA LEU A 460 5.64 -35.03 -4.21
C LEU A 460 5.99 -33.54 -4.03
N ILE A 461 6.17 -33.09 -2.79
CA ILE A 461 6.60 -31.70 -2.52
C ILE A 461 7.97 -31.43 -3.16
N HIS A 462 8.90 -32.38 -3.09
CA HIS A 462 10.20 -32.26 -3.75
C HIS A 462 10.08 -32.21 -5.28
N GLU A 463 9.22 -33.03 -5.88
CA GLU A 463 8.97 -32.99 -7.33
C GLU A 463 8.38 -31.64 -7.78
N ILE A 464 7.38 -31.13 -7.05
CA ILE A 464 6.77 -29.82 -7.33
C ILE A 464 7.83 -28.71 -7.21
N TYR A 465 8.68 -28.75 -6.18
CA TYR A 465 9.80 -27.83 -6.00
C TYR A 465 10.70 -27.80 -7.26
N VAL A 466 11.05 -28.98 -7.80
CA VAL A 466 11.86 -29.07 -9.02
C VAL A 466 11.12 -28.51 -10.24
N TYR A 467 9.81 -28.74 -10.39
CA TYR A 467 9.02 -28.18 -11.49
C TYR A 467 8.95 -26.65 -11.44
N VAL A 468 8.74 -26.07 -10.26
CA VAL A 468 8.74 -24.61 -10.04
C VAL A 468 10.06 -23.99 -10.50
N ILE A 469 11.19 -24.59 -10.11
CA ILE A 469 12.52 -24.11 -10.51
C ILE A 469 12.68 -24.18 -12.03
N ARG A 470 12.38 -25.33 -12.64
CA ARG A 470 12.54 -25.53 -14.09
C ARG A 470 11.69 -24.58 -14.93
N ASP A 471 10.48 -24.24 -14.46
CA ASP A 471 9.62 -23.27 -15.14
C ASP A 471 10.20 -21.85 -15.05
N ALA A 472 10.64 -21.43 -13.86
CA ALA A 472 11.28 -20.12 -13.66
C ALA A 472 12.58 -19.97 -14.46
N GLU A 473 13.45 -20.99 -14.46
CA GLU A 473 14.68 -21.04 -15.26
C GLU A 473 14.39 -20.89 -16.76
N ARG A 474 13.41 -21.65 -17.27
CA ARG A 474 13.01 -21.61 -18.69
C ARG A 474 12.57 -20.22 -19.11
N ARG A 475 11.80 -19.52 -18.28
CA ARG A 475 11.28 -18.16 -18.55
C ARG A 475 12.39 -17.13 -18.53
N MET A 476 13.26 -17.16 -17.51
CA MET A 476 14.40 -16.24 -17.42
C MET A 476 15.39 -16.44 -18.57
N ASN A 477 15.65 -17.68 -18.98
CA ASN A 477 16.60 -17.99 -20.04
C ASN A 477 16.22 -17.35 -21.40
N LYS A 478 14.91 -17.13 -21.67
CA LYS A 478 14.44 -16.47 -22.90
C LYS A 478 14.98 -15.05 -23.08
N CYS A 479 15.21 -14.31 -21.98
CA CYS A 479 15.64 -12.91 -22.00
C CYS A 479 17.05 -12.67 -21.43
N LEU A 480 17.68 -13.70 -20.86
CA LEU A 480 18.91 -13.59 -20.08
C LEU A 480 20.06 -12.91 -20.83
N ASP A 481 20.27 -13.24 -22.10
CA ASP A 481 21.40 -12.73 -22.89
C ASP A 481 21.22 -11.24 -23.23
N ALA A 482 20.05 -10.90 -23.77
CA ALA A 482 19.69 -9.52 -24.11
C ALA A 482 19.66 -8.63 -22.86
N ALA A 483 19.18 -9.14 -21.72
CA ALA A 483 19.05 -8.40 -20.48
C ALA A 483 20.38 -8.21 -19.73
N MET A 484 21.18 -9.27 -19.58
CA MET A 484 22.34 -9.26 -18.68
C MET A 484 23.68 -9.07 -19.41
N LEU A 485 23.83 -9.62 -20.62
CA LEU A 485 25.10 -9.62 -21.35
C LEU A 485 25.20 -8.51 -22.40
N ASP A 486 24.11 -8.26 -23.14
CA ASP A 486 24.10 -7.31 -24.25
C ASP A 486 23.59 -5.91 -23.86
N HIS A 487 22.85 -5.76 -22.76
CA HIS A 487 22.24 -4.47 -22.36
C HIS A 487 23.27 -3.41 -21.96
N GLU A 488 23.35 -2.30 -22.70
CA GLU A 488 24.33 -1.22 -22.51
C GLU A 488 23.79 -0.09 -21.62
N THR A 489 24.37 0.04 -20.42
CA THR A 489 23.96 1.06 -19.43
C THR A 489 24.69 2.39 -19.58
N ILE A 490 25.88 2.40 -20.22
CA ILE A 490 26.72 3.60 -20.35
C ILE A 490 26.76 4.07 -21.82
N PRO A 491 26.23 5.27 -22.14
CA PRO A 491 26.32 5.85 -23.48
C PRO A 491 27.79 6.11 -23.89
N GLY A 492 28.17 5.69 -25.11
CA GLY A 492 29.51 5.97 -25.69
C GLY A 492 30.47 4.76 -25.76
N PHE A 493 30.03 3.57 -25.34
CA PHE A 493 30.83 2.34 -25.44
C PHE A 493 30.84 1.71 -26.85
N GLU A 494 30.05 2.23 -27.80
CA GLU A 494 29.98 1.76 -29.19
C GLU A 494 31.29 2.00 -29.98
N ASP A 495 32.11 2.96 -29.56
CA ASP A 495 33.33 3.42 -30.27
C ASP A 495 34.63 2.69 -29.88
N ILE A 496 34.55 1.62 -29.06
CA ILE A 496 35.74 0.90 -28.59
C ILE A 496 36.40 0.11 -29.74
N THR A 497 37.67 0.41 -30.00
CA THR A 497 38.50 -0.32 -30.96
C THR A 497 39.32 -1.38 -30.24
N PHE A 498 39.28 -2.61 -30.75
CA PHE A 498 40.07 -3.71 -30.23
C PHE A 498 41.39 -3.90 -31.00
N GLN A 499 42.38 -4.48 -30.33
CA GLN A 499 43.65 -4.80 -30.99
C GLN A 499 43.41 -5.77 -32.15
N ASN A 500 44.09 -5.52 -33.28
CA ASN A 500 43.96 -6.26 -34.55
C ASN A 500 42.64 -6.07 -35.33
N GLU A 501 41.77 -5.12 -34.96
CA GLU A 501 40.65 -4.70 -35.83
C GLU A 501 41.10 -3.71 -36.91
N TRP A 502 40.81 -4.02 -38.17
CA TRP A 502 41.18 -3.23 -39.35
C TRP A 502 40.18 -2.05 -39.52
N LYS A 503 40.66 -0.80 -39.42
CA LYS A 503 39.84 0.44 -39.33
C LYS A 503 38.91 0.72 -40.53
N PHE A 504 39.11 0.10 -41.70
CA PHE A 504 38.37 0.43 -42.94
C PHE A 504 37.07 -0.36 -43.14
N LEU A 505 36.76 -1.35 -42.28
CA LEU A 505 35.54 -2.16 -42.40
C LEU A 505 34.36 -1.65 -41.54
N LYS A 506 34.55 -0.63 -40.69
CA LYS A 506 33.46 0.00 -39.93
C LYS A 506 33.00 1.28 -40.63
N SER A 507 31.84 1.21 -41.29
CA SER A 507 31.08 2.41 -41.66
C SER A 507 30.67 3.12 -40.37
N LYS A 508 31.09 4.38 -40.18
CA LYS A 508 30.68 5.18 -39.02
C LYS A 508 29.19 5.49 -39.14
N SER A 509 28.34 4.80 -38.38
CA SER A 509 27.02 5.36 -38.07
C SER A 509 27.25 6.63 -37.26
N LYS A 510 26.94 7.78 -37.86
CA LYS A 510 27.16 9.09 -37.25
C LYS A 510 26.04 9.33 -36.23
N VAL A 511 26.15 8.77 -35.04
CA VAL A 511 25.21 9.05 -33.94
C VAL A 511 25.38 10.54 -33.58
N LYS A 512 24.35 11.34 -33.86
CA LYS A 512 24.32 12.75 -33.41
C LYS A 512 24.41 12.75 -31.88
N PRO A 513 25.38 13.45 -31.27
CA PRO A 513 25.40 13.57 -29.82
C PRO A 513 24.07 14.17 -29.37
N GLU A 514 23.34 13.45 -28.52
CA GLU A 514 22.08 13.97 -28.00
C GLU A 514 22.39 15.23 -27.15
N PRO A 515 21.64 16.32 -27.35
CA PRO A 515 21.79 17.52 -26.53
C PRO A 515 21.56 17.19 -25.06
N ALA A 516 22.34 17.80 -24.16
CA ALA A 516 22.32 17.53 -22.72
C ALA A 516 20.91 17.68 -22.10
N ASP A 517 20.04 18.47 -22.71
CA ASP A 517 18.64 18.69 -22.30
C ASP A 517 17.73 17.46 -22.44
N LYS A 518 18.11 16.45 -23.25
CA LYS A 518 17.36 15.17 -23.35
C LYS A 518 17.72 14.18 -22.25
N ARG A 519 18.80 14.41 -21.50
CA ARG A 519 19.29 13.50 -20.45
C ARG A 519 18.40 13.51 -19.19
N PHE A 520 17.57 14.54 -19.05
CA PHE A 520 16.60 14.72 -17.96
C PHE A 520 15.13 14.52 -18.38
N ARG A 521 14.88 14.10 -19.64
CA ARG A 521 13.54 13.67 -20.06
C ARG A 521 13.35 12.19 -19.72
N PRO A 522 12.16 11.77 -19.25
CA PRO A 522 11.87 10.35 -19.09
C PRO A 522 12.12 9.61 -20.42
N PRO A 523 12.68 8.39 -20.39
CA PRO A 523 13.05 7.67 -21.60
C PRO A 523 11.84 7.48 -22.52
N SER A 524 12.06 7.59 -23.83
CA SER A 524 11.00 7.42 -24.82
C SER A 524 10.34 6.03 -24.68
N PRO A 525 9.06 5.86 -25.05
CA PRO A 525 8.38 4.56 -24.98
C PRO A 525 9.16 3.43 -25.67
N LYS A 526 9.79 3.71 -26.83
CA LYS A 526 10.67 2.78 -27.54
C LYS A 526 11.93 2.39 -26.76
N ARG A 527 12.46 3.28 -25.92
CA ARG A 527 13.63 3.02 -25.05
C ARG A 527 13.24 2.31 -23.75
N LYS A 528 12.01 2.51 -23.26
CA LYS A 528 11.42 1.75 -22.15
C LYS A 528 11.07 0.30 -22.52
N ALA A 529 10.77 0.04 -23.80
CA ALA A 529 10.47 -1.29 -24.32
C ALA A 529 11.70 -2.16 -24.62
N GLN A 530 12.94 -1.64 -24.43
CA GLN A 530 14.15 -2.44 -24.64
C GLN A 530 14.37 -3.42 -23.49
N VAL A 531 14.75 -4.65 -23.83
CA VAL A 531 15.11 -5.68 -22.84
C VAL A 531 16.26 -5.18 -21.98
N SER A 532 16.11 -5.31 -20.66
CA SER A 532 17.03 -4.79 -19.66
C SER A 532 17.13 -5.75 -18.47
N PRO A 533 18.10 -5.56 -17.55
CA PRO A 533 18.18 -6.35 -16.31
C PRO A 533 16.89 -6.34 -15.47
N ARG A 534 16.02 -5.34 -15.68
CA ARG A 534 14.69 -5.25 -15.06
C ARG A 534 13.79 -6.42 -15.44
N ASN A 535 13.94 -6.99 -16.64
CA ASN A 535 13.13 -8.15 -17.06
C ASN A 535 13.44 -9.39 -16.22
N VAL A 536 14.72 -9.65 -15.91
CA VAL A 536 15.13 -10.80 -15.06
C VAL A 536 14.69 -10.58 -13.61
N THR A 537 14.92 -9.39 -13.05
CA THR A 537 14.46 -9.06 -11.69
C THR A 537 12.94 -9.06 -11.56
N SER A 538 12.21 -8.65 -12.60
CA SER A 538 10.75 -8.75 -12.62
C SER A 538 10.30 -10.22 -12.60
N LEU A 539 10.91 -11.12 -13.39
CA LEU A 539 10.60 -12.56 -13.34
C LEU A 539 10.89 -13.19 -11.97
N LEU A 540 11.96 -12.77 -11.29
CA LEU A 540 12.25 -13.17 -9.91
C LEU A 540 11.16 -12.66 -8.94
N SER A 541 10.78 -11.37 -9.03
CA SER A 541 9.65 -10.82 -8.26
C SER A 541 8.36 -11.57 -8.52
N SER A 542 8.15 -12.01 -9.76
CA SER A 542 6.95 -12.71 -10.18
C SER A 542 6.83 -14.09 -9.60
N THR A 543 7.95 -14.82 -9.60
CA THR A 543 8.03 -16.14 -8.98
C THR A 543 7.79 -16.02 -7.48
N LEU A 544 8.46 -15.07 -6.81
CA LEU A 544 8.28 -14.82 -5.38
C LEU A 544 6.83 -14.43 -5.04
N PHE A 545 6.22 -13.61 -5.88
CA PHE A 545 4.86 -13.16 -5.70
C PHE A 545 3.84 -14.32 -5.75
N VAL A 546 3.95 -15.22 -6.74
CA VAL A 546 3.03 -16.37 -6.85
C VAL A 546 3.19 -17.33 -5.66
N LEU A 547 4.42 -17.55 -5.19
CA LEU A 547 4.68 -18.37 -4.00
C LEU A 547 4.03 -17.76 -2.74
N ASP A 548 4.07 -16.44 -2.60
CA ASP A 548 3.39 -15.72 -1.52
C ASP A 548 1.88 -15.76 -1.62
N LEU A 549 1.34 -15.60 -2.84
CA LEU A 549 -0.09 -15.57 -3.07
C LEU A 549 -0.78 -16.83 -2.57
N TYR A 550 -0.13 -17.98 -2.71
CA TYR A 550 -0.64 -19.28 -2.25
C TYR A 550 -0.08 -19.71 -0.90
N ASP A 551 0.56 -18.80 -0.14
CA ASP A 551 1.08 -19.06 1.21
C ASP A 551 2.08 -20.24 1.27
N VAL A 552 2.96 -20.37 0.26
CA VAL A 552 4.03 -21.38 0.26
C VAL A 552 5.02 -21.12 1.39
N HIS A 553 5.39 -22.18 2.11
CA HIS A 553 6.24 -22.09 3.30
C HIS A 553 7.57 -21.37 3.03
N THR A 554 7.94 -20.44 3.92
CA THR A 554 9.10 -19.54 3.77
C THR A 554 10.42 -20.27 3.53
N VAL A 555 10.66 -21.37 4.24
CA VAL A 555 11.83 -22.27 4.06
C VAL A 555 11.92 -22.85 2.64
N ILE A 556 10.80 -23.22 2.03
CA ILE A 556 10.77 -23.72 0.65
C ILE A 556 11.05 -22.56 -0.31
N THR A 557 10.41 -21.40 -0.09
CA THR A 557 10.61 -20.19 -0.90
C THR A 557 12.06 -19.72 -0.89
N ALA A 558 12.73 -19.72 0.27
CA ALA A 558 14.15 -19.36 0.38
C ALA A 558 15.06 -20.32 -0.39
N GLN A 559 14.78 -21.63 -0.33
CA GLN A 559 15.50 -22.64 -1.11
C GLN A 559 15.30 -22.47 -2.62
N ILE A 560 14.08 -22.16 -3.07
CA ILE A 560 13.78 -21.86 -4.49
C ILE A 560 14.62 -20.67 -4.95
N LEU A 561 14.61 -19.55 -4.20
CA LEU A 561 15.40 -18.37 -4.56
C LEU A 561 16.91 -18.67 -4.58
N SER A 562 17.42 -19.41 -3.59
CA SER A 562 18.83 -19.84 -3.55
C SER A 562 19.21 -20.67 -4.79
N GLN A 563 18.36 -21.60 -5.21
CA GLN A 563 18.56 -22.38 -6.42
C GLN A 563 18.56 -21.52 -7.69
N LEU A 564 17.63 -20.56 -7.81
CA LEU A 564 17.58 -19.65 -8.97
C LEU A 564 18.82 -18.77 -9.07
N TYR A 565 19.36 -18.29 -7.94
CA TYR A 565 20.63 -17.54 -7.92
C TYR A 565 21.83 -18.39 -8.31
N TYR A 566 21.88 -19.64 -7.85
CA TYR A 566 22.90 -20.60 -8.29
C TYR A 566 22.87 -20.79 -9.80
N TRP A 567 21.69 -21.09 -10.34
CA TRP A 567 21.49 -21.28 -11.78
C TRP A 567 21.88 -20.02 -12.59
N LEU A 568 21.38 -18.84 -12.20
CA LEU A 568 21.73 -17.56 -12.84
C LEU A 568 23.23 -17.31 -12.85
N GLY A 569 23.91 -17.53 -11.71
CA GLY A 569 25.34 -17.36 -11.57
C GLY A 569 26.13 -18.31 -12.48
N ALA A 570 25.78 -19.60 -12.47
CA ALA A 570 26.43 -20.63 -13.28
C ALA A 570 26.20 -20.42 -14.79
N GLU A 571 24.98 -20.11 -15.19
CA GLU A 571 24.60 -19.93 -16.59
C GLU A 571 25.27 -18.69 -17.20
N LEU A 572 25.22 -17.54 -16.51
CA LEU A 572 25.90 -16.32 -16.96
C LEU A 572 27.42 -16.52 -17.02
N PHE A 573 28.01 -17.17 -16.00
CA PHE A 573 29.43 -17.50 -15.99
C PHE A 573 29.82 -18.33 -17.22
N ASN A 574 29.05 -19.37 -17.53
CA ASN A 574 29.30 -20.25 -18.65
C ASN A 574 29.17 -19.55 -20.00
N LYS A 575 28.15 -18.70 -20.17
CA LYS A 575 27.95 -17.91 -21.39
C LYS A 575 29.09 -16.93 -21.64
N ILE A 576 29.64 -16.32 -20.58
CA ILE A 576 30.80 -15.43 -20.67
C ILE A 576 32.07 -16.21 -21.01
N MET A 577 32.34 -17.32 -20.32
CA MET A 577 33.54 -18.14 -20.52
C MET A 577 33.59 -18.84 -21.89
N SER A 578 32.42 -19.10 -22.47
CA SER A 578 32.28 -19.73 -23.78
C SER A 578 32.35 -18.74 -24.94
N ASN A 579 32.06 -17.45 -24.71
CA ASN A 579 32.02 -16.44 -25.76
C ASN A 579 33.07 -15.33 -25.55
N LYS A 580 34.11 -15.36 -26.39
CA LYS A 580 35.19 -14.36 -26.40
C LYS A 580 34.72 -12.92 -26.59
N ARG A 581 33.49 -12.67 -27.09
CA ARG A 581 32.91 -11.33 -27.21
C ARG A 581 32.77 -10.63 -25.86
N TYR A 582 32.50 -11.39 -24.79
CA TYR A 582 32.27 -10.85 -23.45
C TYR A 582 33.55 -10.76 -22.61
N LEU A 583 34.65 -11.40 -23.05
CA LEU A 583 35.95 -11.37 -22.38
C LEU A 583 36.74 -10.11 -22.75
N ALA A 584 36.25 -8.95 -22.34
CA ALA A 584 36.90 -7.64 -22.48
C ALA A 584 36.64 -6.79 -21.23
N ARG A 585 37.53 -5.85 -20.90
CA ARG A 585 37.39 -4.99 -19.72
C ARG A 585 36.09 -4.18 -19.74
N THR A 586 35.80 -3.54 -20.87
CA THR A 586 34.59 -2.71 -21.03
C THR A 586 33.30 -3.52 -20.91
N LYS A 587 33.25 -4.72 -21.51
CA LYS A 587 32.12 -5.64 -21.35
C LYS A 587 32.03 -6.19 -19.93
N ALA A 588 33.14 -6.45 -19.25
CA ALA A 588 33.13 -6.88 -17.85
C ALA A 588 32.56 -5.80 -16.91
N MET A 589 32.88 -4.53 -17.13
CA MET A 589 32.30 -3.41 -16.36
C MET A 589 30.78 -3.27 -16.61
N GLN A 590 30.35 -3.37 -17.87
CA GLN A 590 28.94 -3.36 -18.25
C GLN A 590 28.15 -4.50 -17.58
N ILE A 591 28.64 -5.73 -17.72
CA ILE A 591 28.00 -6.92 -17.14
C ILE A 591 27.99 -6.83 -15.61
N ARG A 592 29.06 -6.31 -14.98
CA ARG A 592 29.10 -6.10 -13.52
C ARG A 592 28.02 -5.14 -13.04
N MET A 593 27.76 -4.04 -13.77
CA MET A 593 26.67 -3.10 -13.45
C MET A 593 25.30 -3.77 -13.57
N ASN A 594 25.11 -4.61 -14.60
CA ASN A 594 23.87 -5.37 -14.76
C ASN A 594 23.69 -6.37 -13.60
N ILE A 595 24.74 -7.09 -13.19
CA ILE A 595 24.72 -8.02 -12.05
C ILE A 595 24.40 -7.29 -10.74
N SER A 596 24.87 -6.05 -10.53
CA SER A 596 24.52 -5.27 -9.34
C SER A 596 23.01 -5.13 -9.17
N THR A 597 22.24 -5.06 -10.26
CA THR A 597 20.78 -4.99 -10.15
C THR A 597 20.15 -6.26 -9.54
N LEU A 598 20.77 -7.44 -9.74
CA LEU A 598 20.36 -8.68 -9.09
C LEU A 598 20.73 -8.69 -7.61
N GLU A 599 21.93 -8.22 -7.26
CA GLU A 599 22.38 -8.06 -5.86
C GLU A 599 21.48 -7.06 -5.09
N ASP A 600 21.10 -5.96 -5.74
CA ASP A 600 20.21 -4.94 -5.20
C ASP A 600 18.79 -5.47 -4.98
N TRP A 601 18.28 -6.26 -5.94
CA TRP A 601 17.00 -6.95 -5.80
C TRP A 601 17.03 -7.92 -4.61
N ALA A 602 18.11 -8.68 -4.44
CA ALA A 602 18.25 -9.64 -3.33
C ALA A 602 18.30 -8.95 -1.97
N ARG A 603 18.93 -7.77 -1.89
CA ARG A 603 18.94 -6.93 -0.67
C ARG A 603 17.56 -6.35 -0.36
N THR A 604 16.82 -5.94 -1.38
CA THR A 604 15.47 -5.36 -1.23
C THR A 604 14.45 -6.43 -0.84
N ASN A 605 14.60 -7.66 -1.35
CA ASN A 605 13.71 -8.79 -1.07
C ASN A 605 14.36 -9.81 -0.12
N ASN A 606 15.06 -9.33 0.91
CA ASN A 606 15.87 -10.19 1.76
C ASN A 606 15.03 -10.99 2.76
N ARG A 607 14.71 -12.25 2.43
CA ARG A 607 14.04 -13.16 3.36
C ARG A 607 15.04 -13.88 4.26
N GLN A 608 14.69 -14.02 5.53
CA GLN A 608 15.35 -14.92 6.46
C GLN A 608 14.43 -16.13 6.70
N PRO A 609 14.92 -17.37 6.53
CA PRO A 609 14.17 -18.54 6.95
C PRO A 609 14.03 -18.54 8.48
N GLU A 610 12.79 -18.45 8.97
CA GLU A 610 12.48 -18.54 10.40
C GLU A 610 12.56 -20.01 10.83
N ASN A 611 13.78 -20.51 11.07
CA ASN A 611 13.98 -21.83 11.65
C ASN A 611 13.98 -21.71 13.18
N VAL A 612 13.21 -22.55 13.86
CA VAL A 612 13.17 -22.56 15.32
C VAL A 612 13.72 -23.88 15.84
N GLU A 613 14.97 -23.86 16.32
CA GLU A 613 15.62 -25.00 16.96
C GLU A 613 15.85 -24.72 18.46
N ASN A 614 15.64 -25.75 19.29
CA ASN A 614 15.95 -25.73 20.74
C ASN A 614 15.26 -24.61 21.56
N GLY A 615 14.09 -24.14 21.13
CA GLY A 615 13.32 -23.13 21.87
C GLY A 615 13.87 -21.70 21.77
N SER A 616 14.86 -21.47 20.91
CA SER A 616 15.38 -20.14 20.58
C SER A 616 15.04 -19.81 19.12
N LYS A 617 14.59 -18.57 18.86
CA LYS A 617 14.44 -18.03 17.50
C LYS A 617 15.82 -17.65 16.95
N THR A 618 16.71 -18.62 16.80
CA THR A 618 17.95 -18.39 16.03
C THR A 618 17.60 -18.58 14.56
N ALA A 619 17.75 -17.55 13.73
CA ALA A 619 17.60 -17.64 12.29
C ALA A 619 18.68 -18.60 11.71
N THR A 620 18.47 -19.91 11.82
CA THR A 620 19.40 -20.92 11.33
C THR A 620 19.11 -21.21 9.87
N GLY A 621 19.45 -20.26 8.99
CA GLY A 621 19.43 -20.47 7.56
C GLY A 621 19.93 -19.27 6.80
N GLU A 622 20.30 -19.50 5.55
CA GLU A 622 20.90 -18.45 4.73
C GLU A 622 19.85 -17.46 4.23
N SER A 623 20.14 -16.16 4.38
CA SER A 623 19.25 -15.12 3.87
C SER A 623 19.30 -15.05 2.33
N THR A 624 18.25 -14.51 1.70
CA THR A 624 18.23 -14.36 0.23
C THR A 624 19.41 -13.52 -0.27
N ALA A 625 19.79 -12.47 0.48
CA ALA A 625 20.93 -11.63 0.14
C ALA A 625 22.28 -12.36 0.32
N ASP A 626 22.41 -13.22 1.34
CA ASP A 626 23.60 -14.06 1.53
C ASP A 626 23.73 -15.09 0.41
N ALA A 627 22.62 -15.77 0.06
CA ALA A 627 22.58 -16.73 -1.02
C ALA A 627 22.97 -16.10 -2.36
N ALA A 628 22.43 -14.92 -2.68
CA ALA A 628 22.82 -14.17 -3.86
C ALA A 628 24.31 -13.82 -3.87
N ARG A 629 24.85 -13.31 -2.75
CA ARG A 629 26.29 -13.00 -2.62
C ARG A 629 27.16 -14.23 -2.85
N ARG A 630 26.82 -15.36 -2.24
CA ARG A 630 27.60 -16.60 -2.32
C ARG A 630 27.54 -17.23 -3.71
N HIS A 631 26.36 -17.33 -4.31
CA HIS A 631 26.16 -17.98 -5.61
C HIS A 631 26.63 -17.12 -6.80
N LEU A 632 26.53 -15.78 -6.72
CA LEU A 632 27.04 -14.87 -7.76
C LEU A 632 28.56 -14.62 -7.63
N ALA A 633 29.20 -15.02 -6.53
CA ALA A 633 30.61 -14.75 -6.26
C ALA A 633 31.57 -15.18 -7.40
N PRO A 634 31.48 -16.39 -8.00
CA PRO A 634 32.36 -16.78 -9.11
C PRO A 634 32.22 -15.86 -10.33
N LEU A 635 30.99 -15.44 -10.63
CA LEU A 635 30.70 -14.52 -11.73
C LEU A 635 31.24 -13.12 -11.46
N VAL A 636 31.01 -12.58 -10.26
CA VAL A 636 31.52 -11.26 -9.85
C VAL A 636 33.05 -11.25 -9.84
N GLN A 637 33.68 -12.29 -9.32
CA GLN A 637 35.14 -12.44 -9.32
C GLN A 637 35.70 -12.56 -10.74
N LEU A 638 34.99 -13.23 -11.67
CA LEU A 638 35.39 -13.25 -13.09
C LEU A 638 35.36 -11.85 -13.69
N MET A 639 34.32 -11.06 -13.39
CA MET A 639 34.23 -9.67 -13.86
C MET A 639 35.33 -8.79 -13.27
N GLN A 640 35.68 -8.98 -11.99
CA GLN A 640 36.80 -8.30 -11.34
C GLN A 640 38.13 -8.67 -11.99
N TRP A 641 38.37 -9.96 -12.23
CA TRP A 641 39.57 -10.45 -12.89
C TRP A 641 39.76 -9.78 -14.26
N LEU A 642 38.73 -9.81 -15.12
CA LEU A 642 38.76 -9.21 -16.46
C LEU A 642 39.04 -7.69 -16.45
N GLN A 643 38.75 -6.99 -15.36
CA GLN A 643 38.97 -5.55 -15.23
C GLN A 643 40.37 -5.18 -14.73
N CYS A 644 40.99 -6.02 -13.90
CA CYS A 644 42.24 -5.68 -13.23
C CYS A 644 43.48 -6.35 -13.85
N PHE A 645 43.36 -7.54 -14.46
CA PHE A 645 44.55 -8.33 -14.78
C PHE A 645 45.48 -7.66 -15.81
N SER A 646 44.94 -6.85 -16.73
CA SER A 646 45.72 -6.10 -17.73
C SER A 646 46.56 -4.98 -17.12
N SER A 647 46.22 -4.54 -15.90
CA SER A 647 46.94 -3.50 -15.16
C SER A 647 48.06 -4.03 -14.25
N LEU A 648 48.05 -5.32 -13.92
CA LEU A 648 49.01 -5.94 -12.99
C LEU A 648 50.43 -6.02 -13.56
N GLY A 649 50.60 -6.06 -14.89
CA GLY A 649 51.91 -6.06 -15.53
C GLY A 649 52.84 -7.20 -15.07
N GLU A 650 54.03 -6.85 -14.58
CA GLU A 650 55.03 -7.78 -14.02
C GLU A 650 55.10 -7.73 -12.49
N ASP A 651 54.19 -7.01 -11.84
CA ASP A 651 54.15 -6.87 -10.39
C ASP A 651 53.60 -8.15 -9.74
N LYS A 652 54.51 -8.91 -9.11
CA LYS A 652 54.20 -10.20 -8.49
C LYS A 652 53.40 -10.06 -7.21
N GLU A 653 53.64 -9.00 -6.43
CA GLU A 653 52.99 -8.78 -5.13
C GLU A 653 51.53 -8.33 -5.31
N ALA A 654 51.29 -7.42 -6.26
CA ALA A 654 49.94 -7.03 -6.65
C ALA A 654 49.14 -8.21 -7.23
N MET A 655 49.81 -9.09 -7.99
CA MET A 655 49.20 -10.29 -8.55
C MET A 655 48.85 -11.33 -7.48
N GLU A 656 49.73 -11.57 -6.52
CA GLU A 656 49.48 -12.47 -5.39
C GLU A 656 48.31 -11.96 -4.54
N THR A 657 48.29 -10.66 -4.23
CA THR A 657 47.19 -10.01 -3.49
C THR A 657 45.85 -10.14 -4.23
N THR A 658 45.85 -9.88 -5.54
CA THR A 658 44.63 -10.01 -6.37
C THR A 658 44.15 -11.47 -6.42
N LEU A 659 45.06 -12.43 -6.56
CA LEU A 659 44.70 -13.86 -6.58
C LEU A 659 44.15 -14.34 -5.23
N GLN A 660 44.59 -13.77 -4.11
CA GLN A 660 44.04 -14.06 -2.78
C GLN A 660 42.61 -13.53 -2.63
N GLN A 661 42.27 -12.41 -3.27
CA GLN A 661 40.93 -11.81 -3.28
C GLN A 661 39.92 -12.54 -4.18
N LEU A 662 40.36 -13.49 -5.02
CA LEU A 662 39.51 -14.23 -5.96
C LEU A 662 39.40 -15.73 -5.62
N PRO A 663 38.98 -16.14 -4.40
CA PRO A 663 39.04 -17.52 -3.96
C PRO A 663 38.14 -18.48 -4.75
N SER A 664 37.04 -17.99 -5.32
CA SER A 664 36.00 -18.80 -5.97
C SER A 664 36.32 -19.18 -7.42
N LEU A 665 37.41 -18.65 -8.00
CA LEU A 665 37.86 -18.99 -9.35
C LEU A 665 38.99 -20.02 -9.33
N THR A 666 38.88 -21.02 -10.20
CA THR A 666 39.94 -22.02 -10.39
C THR A 666 41.07 -21.46 -11.26
N THR A 667 42.28 -22.00 -11.08
CA THR A 667 43.44 -21.63 -11.90
C THR A 667 43.17 -21.85 -13.40
N LYS A 668 42.44 -22.91 -13.76
CA LYS A 668 42.07 -23.19 -15.15
C LYS A 668 41.15 -22.11 -15.72
N GLN A 669 40.15 -21.67 -14.96
CA GLN A 669 39.23 -20.59 -15.36
C GLN A 669 39.97 -19.25 -15.55
N LEU A 670 40.84 -18.88 -14.61
CA LEU A 670 41.65 -17.66 -14.69
C LEU A 670 42.52 -17.64 -15.96
N LEU A 671 43.20 -18.75 -16.24
CA LEU A 671 44.06 -18.87 -17.44
C LEU A 671 43.26 -18.88 -18.74
N HIS A 672 42.10 -19.53 -18.76
CA HIS A 672 41.21 -19.54 -19.92
C HIS A 672 40.71 -18.13 -20.24
N ALA A 673 40.28 -17.38 -19.21
CA ALA A 673 39.85 -15.99 -19.36
C ALA A 673 40.96 -15.12 -19.96
N VAL A 674 42.20 -15.25 -19.49
CA VAL A 674 43.34 -14.49 -20.05
C VAL A 674 43.67 -14.91 -21.49
N LYS A 675 43.63 -16.22 -21.79
CA LYS A 675 43.94 -16.75 -23.13
C LYS A 675 42.97 -16.25 -24.20
N HIS A 676 41.69 -16.14 -23.86
CA HIS A 676 40.63 -15.72 -24.78
C HIS A 676 40.24 -14.25 -24.65
N TYR A 677 40.95 -13.49 -23.81
CA TYR A 677 40.71 -12.07 -23.61
C TYR A 677 40.95 -11.25 -24.87
N ARG A 678 40.06 -10.29 -25.09
CA ARG A 678 40.09 -9.37 -26.21
C ARG A 678 40.62 -8.01 -25.75
N ALA A 679 41.92 -7.79 -25.95
CA ALA A 679 42.59 -6.57 -25.55
C ALA A 679 42.10 -5.34 -26.32
N GLU A 680 41.85 -4.25 -25.60
CA GLU A 680 41.48 -2.95 -26.15
C GLU A 680 42.73 -2.18 -26.59
N VAL A 681 42.59 -1.23 -27.52
CA VAL A 681 43.74 -0.45 -28.02
C VAL A 681 44.35 0.36 -26.87
N GLY A 682 45.62 0.10 -26.56
CA GLY A 682 46.35 0.72 -25.44
C GLY A 682 46.56 -0.19 -24.23
N GLU A 683 45.95 -1.38 -24.18
CA GLU A 683 46.13 -2.34 -23.09
C GLU A 683 47.32 -3.30 -23.32
N LYS A 684 48.03 -3.64 -22.24
CA LYS A 684 49.05 -4.69 -22.25
C LYS A 684 48.44 -6.02 -21.77
N THR A 685 48.76 -7.10 -22.45
CA THR A 685 48.38 -8.46 -22.02
C THR A 685 49.44 -9.05 -21.11
N LEU A 686 49.07 -10.06 -20.31
CA LEU A 686 50.00 -10.72 -19.39
C LEU A 686 51.10 -11.48 -20.14
N ASN A 687 52.34 -11.34 -19.66
CA ASN A 687 53.50 -12.05 -20.19
C ASN A 687 53.44 -13.56 -19.86
N LYS A 688 54.10 -14.40 -20.67
CA LYS A 688 54.19 -15.86 -20.43
C LYS A 688 54.78 -16.23 -19.05
N ALA A 689 55.61 -15.35 -18.48
CA ALA A 689 56.17 -15.52 -17.14
C ALA A 689 55.09 -15.35 -16.05
N SER A 690 54.22 -14.34 -16.19
CA SER A 690 53.09 -14.09 -15.28
C SER A 690 52.07 -15.25 -15.29
N LEU A 691 51.80 -15.83 -16.47
CA LEU A 691 50.91 -17.00 -16.59
C LEU A 691 51.45 -18.24 -15.84
N LYS A 692 52.77 -18.48 -15.89
CA LYS A 692 53.42 -19.55 -15.12
C LYS A 692 53.39 -19.27 -13.62
N TYR A 693 53.55 -18.00 -13.23
CA TYR A 693 53.49 -17.58 -11.83
C TYR A 693 52.09 -17.78 -11.22
N ILE A 694 51.02 -17.49 -11.97
CA ILE A 694 49.63 -17.78 -11.52
C ILE A 694 49.45 -19.28 -11.23
N GLN A 695 50.02 -20.16 -12.06
CA GLN A 695 49.99 -21.60 -11.84
C GLN A 695 50.75 -22.00 -10.57
N GLU A 696 51.93 -21.41 -10.35
CA GLU A 696 52.78 -21.70 -9.21
C GLU A 696 52.18 -21.23 -7.87
N VAL A 697 51.60 -20.03 -7.84
CA VAL A 697 51.00 -19.44 -6.63
C VAL A 697 49.80 -20.26 -6.16
N ARG A 698 48.92 -20.68 -7.08
CA ARG A 698 47.75 -21.50 -6.74
C ARG A 698 48.07 -22.98 -6.51
N SER A 699 49.24 -23.47 -6.94
CA SER A 699 49.71 -24.83 -6.60
C SER A 699 50.42 -24.92 -5.24
N ARG A 700 50.65 -23.80 -4.54
CA ARG A 700 51.22 -23.82 -3.19
C ARG A 700 50.16 -24.28 -2.18
N PRO A 701 50.43 -25.31 -1.35
CA PRO A 701 49.53 -25.66 -0.25
C PRO A 701 49.44 -24.48 0.73
N LYS A 702 48.22 -24.06 1.08
CA LYS A 702 48.00 -23.03 2.10
C LYS A 702 48.55 -23.53 3.44
N TRP A 703 49.59 -22.90 3.96
CA TRP A 703 50.02 -23.09 5.36
C TRP A 703 49.01 -22.38 6.26
N PRO A 704 48.59 -22.95 7.40
CA PRO A 704 47.62 -22.29 8.28
C PRO A 704 48.20 -20.96 8.78
N THR A 705 47.47 -19.88 8.54
CA THR A 705 47.78 -18.54 9.03
C THR A 705 47.72 -18.51 10.56
N SER A 706 48.66 -17.75 11.13
CA SER A 706 49.10 -17.72 12.54
C SER A 706 48.07 -17.31 13.61
N GLU A 707 46.76 -17.22 13.32
CA GLU A 707 45.75 -16.91 14.35
C GLU A 707 45.23 -18.16 15.06
N ALA A 708 45.36 -19.35 14.47
CA ALA A 708 45.02 -20.61 15.13
C ALA A 708 46.07 -21.09 16.15
N ALA A 709 47.27 -20.49 16.17
CA ALA A 709 48.35 -20.87 17.08
C ALA A 709 48.23 -20.23 18.48
N ALA A 710 47.39 -19.19 18.66
CA ALA A 710 47.14 -18.60 19.98
C ALA A 710 46.14 -19.42 20.81
N ASN A 711 45.16 -20.06 20.18
CA ASN A 711 44.13 -20.86 20.87
C ASN A 711 44.49 -22.34 21.07
N ALA A 712 45.61 -22.82 20.53
CA ALA A 712 46.07 -24.20 20.69
C ALA A 712 46.90 -24.45 21.97
N SER A 713 47.05 -23.45 22.85
CA SER A 713 47.85 -23.56 24.09
C SER A 713 47.05 -23.85 25.37
N ALA A 714 45.72 -23.97 25.30
CA ALA A 714 44.87 -24.07 26.50
C ALA A 714 44.12 -25.41 26.70
N ALA A 715 44.38 -26.46 25.91
CA ALA A 715 43.78 -27.77 26.17
C ALA A 715 44.68 -28.94 25.76
N SER A 716 45.76 -29.16 26.53
CA SER A 716 46.43 -30.45 26.61
C SER A 716 46.53 -30.92 28.07
N THR A 717 45.46 -31.56 28.56
CA THR A 717 45.46 -32.52 29.68
C THR A 717 43.99 -33.00 29.78
N GLN A 718 43.61 -34.27 29.75
CA GLN A 718 44.25 -35.51 30.17
C GLN A 718 43.63 -36.70 29.42
N GLN A 719 44.46 -37.72 29.18
CA GLN A 719 44.10 -39.04 28.67
C GLN A 719 43.40 -39.92 29.73
N ALA A 720 42.44 -40.70 29.24
CA ALA A 720 42.19 -42.14 29.47
C ALA A 720 41.95 -42.69 30.90
N LYS A 721 40.80 -43.35 31.11
CA LYS A 721 40.65 -44.83 31.16
C LYS A 721 39.23 -45.29 31.57
N ASP A 722 38.67 -46.16 30.71
CA ASP A 722 37.80 -47.34 30.92
C ASP A 722 36.99 -47.54 32.22
N ALA A 723 35.65 -47.74 32.11
CA ALA A 723 35.02 -49.08 32.06
C ALA A 723 33.48 -49.08 32.33
N SER A 724 32.79 -49.92 31.54
CA SER A 724 31.56 -50.71 31.79
C SER A 724 30.14 -50.09 31.91
N ASP A 725 29.30 -50.58 30.98
CA ASP A 725 27.91 -51.06 31.10
C ASP A 725 26.68 -50.14 30.84
N ALA A 726 26.12 -50.38 29.64
CA ALA A 726 24.71 -50.69 29.32
C ALA A 726 23.58 -49.73 29.74
N ASN A 727 23.08 -48.92 28.79
CA ASN A 727 21.77 -49.14 28.14
C ASN A 727 21.53 -48.11 27.02
N GLY A 728 21.07 -48.58 25.87
CA GLY A 728 20.93 -47.78 24.65
C GLY A 728 19.72 -46.83 24.66
N ARG A 729 20.00 -45.57 24.36
CA ARG A 729 19.15 -44.65 23.58
C ARG A 729 20.08 -43.74 22.79
N GLY A 730 20.32 -44.09 21.53
CA GLY A 730 21.04 -43.25 20.59
C GLY A 730 20.15 -42.07 20.17
N THR A 731 20.56 -40.87 20.53
CA THR A 731 20.20 -39.65 19.80
C THR A 731 20.65 -39.79 18.34
N PRO A 732 19.79 -39.52 17.34
CA PRO A 732 20.28 -39.33 15.97
C PRO A 732 21.19 -38.10 15.98
N GLN A 733 22.46 -38.30 15.60
CA GLN A 733 23.34 -37.19 15.26
C GLN A 733 22.72 -36.42 14.08
N LEU A 734 22.62 -35.10 14.20
CA LEU A 734 22.34 -34.24 13.05
C LEU A 734 23.44 -34.46 11.99
N PRO A 735 23.12 -34.44 10.69
CA PRO A 735 24.14 -34.33 9.66
C PRO A 735 24.88 -33.01 9.92
N SER A 736 26.17 -33.14 10.21
CA SER A 736 27.10 -32.02 10.29
C SER A 736 26.99 -31.18 9.02
N THR A 737 26.73 -29.88 9.20
CA THR A 737 26.98 -28.84 8.19
C THR A 737 28.34 -29.10 7.53
N PRO A 738 28.44 -29.13 6.20
CA PRO A 738 29.74 -29.26 5.55
C PRO A 738 30.61 -28.08 5.99
N GLN A 739 31.79 -28.38 6.52
CA GLN A 739 32.81 -27.33 6.68
C GLN A 739 33.18 -26.78 5.28
N PRO A 740 33.72 -25.55 5.18
CA PRO A 740 34.14 -24.96 3.90
C PRO A 740 35.20 -25.78 3.12
N ASP A 741 35.71 -26.86 3.73
CA ASP A 741 36.75 -27.73 3.20
C ASP A 741 36.21 -28.95 2.41
N ASP A 742 34.89 -29.17 2.33
CA ASP A 742 34.29 -30.28 1.55
C ASP A 742 34.04 -29.96 0.06
N TYR A 743 34.56 -28.84 -0.46
CA TYR A 743 34.56 -28.53 -1.90
C TYR A 743 35.75 -29.18 -2.64
N ASP A 744 36.09 -30.43 -2.33
CA ASP A 744 37.11 -31.18 -3.08
C ASP A 744 36.55 -31.84 -4.37
N ASP A 745 35.26 -31.64 -4.67
CA ASP A 745 34.60 -32.11 -5.91
C ASP A 745 34.23 -30.96 -6.86
N VAL A 746 35.10 -29.94 -6.99
CA VAL A 746 34.96 -28.93 -8.04
C VAL A 746 35.25 -29.59 -9.40
N PRO A 747 34.34 -29.52 -10.39
CA PRO A 747 34.58 -30.11 -11.69
C PRO A 747 35.89 -29.60 -12.28
N GLU A 748 36.78 -30.49 -12.70
CA GLU A 748 38.08 -30.15 -13.31
C GLU A 748 38.00 -29.32 -14.62
N GLY A 749 36.80 -28.91 -15.03
CA GLY A 749 36.49 -28.17 -16.25
C GLY A 749 36.54 -26.65 -16.11
N ASN A 750 36.40 -25.96 -17.26
CA ASN A 750 36.39 -24.50 -17.32
C ASN A 750 35.02 -23.87 -17.03
N LEU A 751 33.98 -24.69 -16.86
CA LEU A 751 32.57 -24.30 -16.76
C LEU A 751 31.98 -24.80 -15.44
N LEU A 752 30.97 -24.08 -14.94
CA LEU A 752 30.16 -24.48 -13.80
C LEU A 752 29.03 -25.39 -14.26
N ASN A 753 28.45 -26.20 -13.36
CA ASN A 753 27.33 -27.08 -13.69
C ASN A 753 25.98 -26.40 -13.37
N PRO A 754 25.27 -25.84 -14.36
CA PRO A 754 23.99 -25.19 -14.12
C PRO A 754 22.87 -26.18 -13.78
N ALA A 755 23.04 -27.48 -14.09
CA ALA A 755 22.04 -28.51 -13.82
C ALA A 755 22.15 -29.11 -12.40
N LEU A 756 23.07 -28.61 -11.57
CA LEU A 756 23.21 -29.04 -10.18
C LEU A 756 22.02 -28.51 -9.36
N LEU A 757 21.26 -29.43 -8.77
CA LEU A 757 20.24 -29.12 -7.77
C LEU A 757 20.90 -29.09 -6.39
N LEU A 758 20.72 -27.98 -5.67
CA LEU A 758 21.15 -27.83 -4.28
C LEU A 758 20.33 -28.78 -3.38
N PRO A 759 20.89 -29.19 -2.22
CA PRO A 759 20.18 -30.02 -1.26
C PRO A 759 18.85 -29.40 -0.83
N PHE A 760 17.76 -30.15 -1.03
CA PHE A 760 16.41 -29.74 -0.64
C PHE A 760 16.03 -30.38 0.70
N HIS A 761 15.49 -29.57 1.62
CA HIS A 761 14.98 -30.02 2.89
C HIS A 761 13.58 -29.48 3.13
N LEU A 762 12.71 -30.33 3.67
CA LEU A 762 11.36 -29.92 4.06
C LEU A 762 11.39 -29.11 5.36
N PRO A 763 10.44 -28.19 5.55
CA PRO A 763 10.25 -27.51 6.82
C PRO A 763 10.09 -28.52 7.97
N THR A 764 10.71 -28.24 9.12
CA THR A 764 10.57 -29.10 10.29
C THR A 764 9.15 -29.00 10.86
N SER A 765 8.76 -29.95 11.72
CA SER A 765 7.47 -29.87 12.42
C SER A 765 7.34 -28.58 13.24
N THR A 766 8.47 -28.08 13.76
CA THR A 766 8.54 -26.82 14.50
C THR A 766 8.29 -25.63 13.58
N ASP A 767 8.93 -25.59 12.40
CA ASP A 767 8.74 -24.50 11.44
C ASP A 767 7.29 -24.46 10.93
N MET A 768 6.70 -25.63 10.65
CA MET A 768 5.29 -25.73 10.27
C MET A 768 4.36 -25.29 11.41
N LEU A 769 4.72 -25.52 12.68
CA LEU A 769 3.95 -25.04 13.84
C LEU A 769 4.00 -23.51 13.96
N VAL A 770 5.14 -22.89 13.64
CA VAL A 770 5.27 -21.42 13.63
C VAL A 770 4.52 -20.79 12.44
N THR A 771 4.53 -21.46 11.29
CA THR A 771 3.89 -20.97 10.06
C THR A 771 2.37 -21.19 10.05
N PHE A 772 1.89 -22.36 10.49
CA PHE A 772 0.46 -22.73 10.43
C PHE A 772 -0.26 -22.75 11.79
N GLY A 773 0.47 -22.75 12.92
CA GLY A 773 -0.10 -22.76 14.28
C GLY A 773 0.07 -21.44 15.04
N ALA A 774 -0.27 -21.43 16.34
CA ALA A 774 -0.19 -20.22 17.18
C ALA A 774 1.24 -19.87 17.64
N GLY A 775 2.24 -20.63 17.21
CA GLY A 775 3.63 -20.52 17.66
C GLY A 775 3.83 -20.92 19.12
N PHE A 776 5.07 -20.85 19.59
CA PHE A 776 5.40 -21.13 21.00
C PHE A 776 4.77 -20.09 21.92
N GLY A 777 4.06 -20.55 22.96
CA GLY A 777 3.39 -19.69 23.94
C GLY A 777 2.00 -19.19 23.54
N GLY A 778 1.45 -19.63 22.39
CA GLY A 778 0.10 -19.25 21.96
C GLY A 778 -0.08 -17.78 21.61
N MET A 779 1.02 -17.11 21.23
CA MET A 779 1.05 -15.66 20.98
C MET A 779 0.33 -15.26 19.68
N ASN A 780 0.19 -16.17 18.70
CA ASN A 780 -0.38 -15.87 17.38
C ASN A 780 -1.68 -16.65 17.09
N LYS A 781 -2.68 -16.56 17.98
CA LYS A 781 -3.97 -17.29 17.83
C LYS A 781 -4.73 -16.97 16.53
N GLU A 782 -4.62 -15.75 16.01
CA GLU A 782 -5.27 -15.36 14.75
C GLU A 782 -4.72 -16.13 13.54
N ARG A 783 -3.42 -16.44 13.53
CA ARG A 783 -2.78 -17.21 12.47
C ARG A 783 -3.23 -18.67 12.51
N GLU A 784 -3.30 -19.26 13.70
CA GLU A 784 -3.81 -20.63 13.88
C GLU A 784 -5.26 -20.77 13.41
N ARG A 785 -6.11 -19.76 13.67
CA ARG A 785 -7.50 -19.75 13.23
C ARG A 785 -7.64 -19.82 11.70
N ARG A 786 -6.74 -19.17 10.93
CA ARG A 786 -6.76 -19.22 9.45
C ARG A 786 -6.50 -20.62 8.88
N TYR A 787 -5.66 -21.41 9.55
CA TYR A 787 -5.28 -22.76 9.12
C TYR A 787 -5.95 -23.84 9.97
N THR A 788 -7.05 -23.51 10.66
CA THR A 788 -7.83 -24.50 11.37
C THR A 788 -8.63 -25.33 10.34
N PRO A 789 -8.56 -26.68 10.37
CA PRO A 789 -9.25 -27.51 9.40
C PRO A 789 -10.76 -27.27 9.41
N SER A 790 -11.28 -26.69 8.34
CA SER A 790 -12.69 -26.37 8.18
C SER A 790 -13.10 -26.41 6.70
N VAL A 791 -14.39 -26.61 6.44
CA VAL A 791 -14.95 -26.61 5.07
C VAL A 791 -16.02 -25.54 4.99
N PRO A 792 -15.87 -24.53 4.12
CA PRO A 792 -16.87 -23.48 3.95
C PRO A 792 -18.23 -24.07 3.53
N PRO A 793 -19.36 -23.56 4.08
CA PRO A 793 -20.71 -24.03 3.74
C PRO A 793 -21.02 -23.94 2.24
N GLU A 794 -20.54 -22.90 1.57
CA GLU A 794 -20.69 -22.72 0.12
C GLU A 794 -20.06 -23.86 -0.69
N PHE A 795 -18.94 -24.40 -0.20
CA PHE A 795 -18.27 -25.51 -0.86
C PHE A 795 -18.99 -26.83 -0.60
N LEU A 796 -19.56 -27.03 0.59
CA LEU A 796 -20.36 -28.23 0.90
C LEU A 796 -21.55 -28.39 -0.06
N ALA A 797 -22.16 -27.29 -0.50
CA ALA A 797 -23.24 -27.32 -1.50
C ALA A 797 -22.80 -27.92 -2.85
N LYS A 798 -21.51 -27.82 -3.23
CA LYS A 798 -20.96 -28.42 -4.46
C LYS A 798 -20.78 -29.94 -4.35
N LEU A 799 -20.78 -30.49 -3.13
CA LEU A 799 -20.56 -31.91 -2.86
C LEU A 799 -21.86 -32.73 -2.73
N ASP A 800 -23.03 -32.09 -2.69
CA ASP A 800 -24.33 -32.76 -2.52
C ASP A 800 -24.72 -33.59 -3.77
N PRO A 801 -24.93 -34.92 -3.62
CA PRO A 801 -25.36 -35.79 -4.72
C PRO A 801 -26.82 -35.58 -5.14
N SER A 802 -27.65 -34.89 -4.33
CA SER A 802 -29.05 -34.57 -4.65
C SER A 802 -29.13 -33.30 -5.49
N GLY A 803 -28.85 -33.45 -6.79
CA GLY A 803 -28.84 -32.35 -7.75
C GLY A 803 -30.15 -31.57 -7.85
N THR A 804 -30.31 -30.55 -7.01
CA THR A 804 -31.13 -29.38 -7.32
C THR A 804 -30.19 -28.39 -8.00
N GLN A 805 -30.12 -28.44 -9.33
CA GLN A 805 -29.46 -27.38 -10.10
C GLN A 805 -30.25 -26.08 -9.91
N SER A 806 -29.87 -25.29 -8.91
CA SER A 806 -29.98 -23.84 -8.99
C SER A 806 -28.94 -23.36 -10.02
N ARG A 807 -29.25 -23.49 -11.31
CA ARG A 807 -28.50 -22.79 -12.36
C ARG A 807 -28.93 -21.32 -12.32
N SER A 808 -28.10 -20.47 -11.73
CA SER A 808 -28.00 -19.08 -12.14
C SER A 808 -27.57 -19.07 -13.61
N THR A 809 -28.44 -18.56 -14.46
CA THR A 809 -28.22 -18.45 -15.90
C THR A 809 -27.39 -17.22 -16.21
N THR A 810 -26.11 -17.40 -16.58
CA THR A 810 -25.44 -16.54 -17.56
C THR A 810 -24.31 -17.29 -18.26
N ALA A 811 -24.30 -17.15 -19.60
CA ALA A 811 -23.23 -17.49 -20.56
C ALA A 811 -23.14 -18.94 -21.11
N ARG A 812 -23.95 -19.22 -22.14
CA ARG A 812 -23.45 -19.46 -23.52
C ARG A 812 -24.60 -19.96 -24.42
N GLU A 813 -25.09 -19.10 -25.29
CA GLU A 813 -25.68 -19.52 -26.58
C GLU A 813 -25.33 -18.47 -27.65
N ALA A 814 -24.43 -18.85 -28.54
CA ALA A 814 -24.28 -18.31 -29.88
C ALA A 814 -23.83 -19.47 -30.76
N ASP A 815 -24.77 -20.17 -31.40
CA ASP A 815 -24.68 -20.47 -32.83
C ASP A 815 -26.04 -20.96 -33.37
N ALA A 816 -26.25 -20.75 -34.67
CA ALA A 816 -27.54 -20.45 -35.29
C ALA A 816 -28.26 -21.62 -35.98
N SER A 817 -29.60 -21.48 -36.03
CA SER A 817 -30.49 -21.72 -37.19
C SER A 817 -30.76 -23.14 -37.73
N HIS A 818 -32.02 -23.62 -37.60
CA HIS A 818 -32.96 -23.91 -38.71
C HIS A 818 -34.28 -24.57 -38.21
N ARG A 819 -35.42 -24.15 -38.80
CA ARG A 819 -36.82 -24.65 -38.64
C ARG A 819 -37.02 -26.09 -39.21
N PRO A 820 -38.22 -26.75 -39.17
CA PRO A 820 -39.54 -26.46 -38.53
C PRO A 820 -40.18 -27.65 -37.74
N ALA A 821 -41.36 -27.39 -37.13
CA ALA A 821 -42.30 -28.28 -36.40
C ALA A 821 -43.03 -29.34 -37.29
N PRO A 822 -44.09 -30.09 -36.86
CA PRO A 822 -44.67 -30.41 -35.53
C PRO A 822 -44.96 -31.94 -35.34
N THR A 823 -45.69 -32.36 -34.28
CA THR A 823 -47.00 -33.11 -34.32
C THR A 823 -47.19 -34.02 -33.07
N THR A 824 -48.38 -33.91 -32.42
CA THR A 824 -49.14 -34.96 -31.64
C THR A 824 -48.47 -35.64 -30.43
N GLN A 825 -49.08 -35.81 -29.25
CA GLN A 825 -50.42 -36.34 -28.95
C GLN A 825 -50.68 -36.19 -27.43
N GLN A 826 -51.89 -35.77 -27.05
CA GLN A 826 -52.58 -36.09 -25.77
C GLN A 826 -53.03 -37.59 -25.75
N PRO A 827 -53.77 -38.18 -24.77
CA PRO A 827 -54.46 -37.67 -23.54
C PRO A 827 -54.29 -38.59 -22.28
N LEU A 828 -54.78 -38.28 -21.05
CA LEU A 828 -56.11 -38.52 -20.46
C LEU A 828 -56.03 -38.19 -18.93
N SER A 829 -56.86 -37.32 -18.32
CA SER A 829 -58.20 -37.54 -17.69
C SER A 829 -58.14 -38.31 -16.33
N ILE A 830 -58.82 -37.99 -15.21
CA ILE A 830 -60.22 -37.53 -14.97
C ILE A 830 -60.44 -37.17 -13.47
N ARG A 831 -61.25 -36.12 -13.19
CA ARG A 831 -62.29 -35.83 -12.13
C ARG A 831 -61.96 -36.02 -10.62
N ASP A 832 -62.45 -35.20 -9.68
CA ASP A 832 -63.86 -34.90 -9.33
C ASP A 832 -64.07 -33.52 -8.61
N LEU A 833 -65.28 -32.97 -8.79
CA LEU A 833 -65.96 -31.83 -8.14
C LEU A 833 -67.21 -32.42 -7.39
N PRO A 834 -67.89 -31.77 -6.38
CA PRO A 834 -68.77 -30.61 -6.65
C PRO A 834 -69.12 -29.61 -5.50
N ASP A 835 -69.31 -28.35 -5.94
CA ASP A 835 -70.36 -27.33 -5.70
C ASP A 835 -71.54 -27.52 -4.71
N ILE A 836 -71.93 -26.43 -4.00
CA ILE A 836 -73.31 -26.12 -3.54
C ILE A 836 -73.64 -24.60 -3.60
N SER A 837 -74.80 -24.31 -4.21
CA SER A 837 -75.59 -23.10 -4.55
C SER A 837 -76.12 -22.18 -3.40
N GLY A 838 -76.36 -20.86 -3.60
CA GLY A 838 -77.67 -20.27 -4.01
C GLY A 838 -77.94 -18.78 -3.58
N PRO A 839 -79.04 -18.09 -4.05
CA PRO A 839 -79.16 -16.65 -4.46
C PRO A 839 -80.23 -15.79 -3.65
N PRO A 840 -80.84 -14.61 -4.07
CA PRO A 840 -80.53 -13.42 -4.91
C PRO A 840 -80.79 -12.00 -4.25
N LEU A 841 -80.52 -10.89 -4.99
CA LEU A 841 -80.61 -9.39 -4.80
C LEU A 841 -81.97 -8.78 -4.26
N PRO A 842 -82.17 -7.44 -3.91
CA PRO A 842 -81.52 -6.19 -4.41
C PRO A 842 -81.44 -4.86 -3.52
N LEU A 843 -80.79 -3.82 -4.11
CA LEU A 843 -80.99 -2.34 -4.08
C LEU A 843 -80.40 -1.37 -2.99
N HIS A 844 -79.44 -0.55 -3.47
CA HIS A 844 -79.09 0.87 -3.21
C HIS A 844 -78.57 1.34 -1.82
N ALA A 845 -77.29 1.76 -1.74
CA ALA A 845 -76.81 3.12 -2.08
C ALA A 845 -75.29 3.32 -1.81
N ARG A 846 -74.68 4.20 -2.62
CA ARG A 846 -73.40 4.96 -2.50
C ARG A 846 -72.08 4.44 -3.11
N GLU A 847 -71.70 5.14 -4.19
CA GLU A 847 -70.38 5.74 -4.51
C GLU A 847 -69.19 4.77 -4.72
N GLN A 848 -69.04 4.19 -5.92
CA GLN A 848 -68.26 4.68 -7.08
C GLN A 848 -66.74 4.77 -6.86
N HIS A 849 -66.01 3.68 -7.17
CA HIS A 849 -64.75 3.70 -7.94
C HIS A 849 -64.39 2.27 -8.38
N ALA A 850 -63.84 2.14 -9.59
CA ALA A 850 -63.25 0.96 -10.24
C ALA A 850 -64.19 -0.01 -11.00
N LEU A 851 -64.11 0.09 -12.33
CA LEU A 851 -64.34 -0.89 -13.41
C LEU A 851 -64.03 -0.06 -14.69
N GLU A 852 -63.35 -0.49 -15.74
CA GLU A 852 -62.82 -1.77 -16.21
C GLU A 852 -62.16 -1.40 -17.57
N LEU A 853 -61.07 -2.05 -17.98
CA LEU A 853 -60.95 -2.69 -19.31
C LEU A 853 -59.50 -3.13 -19.58
N THR A 854 -59.36 -4.44 -19.73
CA THR A 854 -58.42 -5.10 -20.62
C THR A 854 -58.46 -4.50 -22.04
N MET A 855 -57.31 -4.23 -22.65
CA MET A 855 -57.01 -4.59 -24.05
C MET A 855 -55.56 -4.21 -24.41
N GLU A 856 -54.87 -5.21 -24.97
CA GLU A 856 -53.93 -5.11 -26.09
C GLU A 856 -52.79 -4.08 -26.00
N THR A 857 -51.58 -4.62 -25.82
CA THR A 857 -50.31 -3.95 -26.13
C THR A 857 -50.27 -3.47 -27.59
N PRO A 858 -50.13 -2.16 -27.86
CA PRO A 858 -49.59 -1.70 -29.11
C PRO A 858 -48.08 -1.60 -28.98
N VAL A 859 -47.39 -2.22 -29.93
CA VAL A 859 -46.00 -1.89 -30.27
C VAL A 859 -45.96 -0.40 -30.62
N VAL A 860 -45.44 0.43 -29.72
CA VAL A 860 -45.12 1.83 -30.03
C VAL A 860 -43.64 1.91 -30.37
N SER A 861 -43.43 1.99 -31.67
CA SER A 861 -42.25 2.47 -32.37
C SER A 861 -41.59 3.67 -31.67
N SER A 862 -40.26 3.67 -31.71
CA SER A 862 -39.29 4.62 -31.14
C SER A 862 -39.34 6.06 -31.69
N LYS A 863 -40.54 6.63 -31.91
CA LYS A 863 -40.70 7.98 -32.48
C LYS A 863 -41.78 8.88 -31.87
N GLN A 864 -42.30 8.60 -30.67
CA GLN A 864 -43.26 9.52 -30.02
C GLN A 864 -43.03 9.67 -28.51
N VAL A 865 -41.99 10.42 -28.15
CA VAL A 865 -41.95 11.25 -26.93
C VAL A 865 -41.34 12.61 -27.32
N GLU A 866 -42.04 13.35 -28.17
CA GLU A 866 -41.79 14.78 -28.39
C GLU A 866 -43.01 15.55 -27.90
N ALA A 867 -42.87 16.21 -26.75
CA ALA A 867 -43.46 17.50 -26.41
C ALA A 867 -43.35 17.74 -24.89
N VAL A 868 -42.16 18.10 -24.40
CA VAL A 868 -42.02 18.72 -23.06
C VAL A 868 -40.99 19.84 -23.14
N ASN A 869 -41.48 21.06 -23.41
CA ASN A 869 -40.97 22.37 -23.00
C ASN A 869 -39.43 22.59 -22.81
N SER A 870 -38.57 22.05 -23.67
CA SER A 870 -37.16 22.45 -23.67
C SER A 870 -37.01 23.79 -24.38
N GLN A 871 -36.40 24.77 -23.70
CA GLN A 871 -36.01 26.02 -24.35
C GLN A 871 -34.98 25.73 -25.46
N PRO A 872 -34.93 26.53 -26.54
CA PRO A 872 -33.92 26.34 -27.57
C PRO A 872 -32.51 26.53 -26.98
N VAL A 873 -31.63 25.58 -27.30
CA VAL A 873 -30.29 25.49 -26.74
C VAL A 873 -29.26 25.58 -27.86
N THR A 874 -28.16 26.30 -27.63
CA THR A 874 -27.05 26.44 -28.59
C THR A 874 -25.83 25.73 -28.04
N ALA A 875 -25.29 24.76 -28.79
CA ALA A 875 -24.02 24.11 -28.44
C ALA A 875 -22.85 25.09 -28.64
N ILE A 876 -21.93 25.13 -27.69
CA ILE A 876 -20.75 26.00 -27.68
C ILE A 876 -19.50 25.16 -27.95
N ALA A 877 -18.63 25.63 -28.84
CA ALA A 877 -17.37 24.96 -29.11
C ALA A 877 -16.45 24.99 -27.88
N ALA A 878 -15.70 23.91 -27.63
CA ALA A 878 -14.89 23.72 -26.42
C ALA A 878 -13.94 24.89 -26.08
N LYS A 879 -13.38 25.54 -27.10
CA LYS A 879 -12.49 26.71 -26.97
C LYS A 879 -13.18 27.99 -26.48
N ASP A 880 -14.49 28.11 -26.70
CA ASP A 880 -15.27 29.33 -26.43
C ASP A 880 -16.10 29.22 -25.12
N ILE A 881 -16.11 28.05 -24.48
CA ILE A 881 -16.89 27.78 -23.24
C ILE A 881 -16.49 28.76 -22.13
N ASP A 882 -15.18 28.88 -21.87
CA ASP A 882 -14.67 29.69 -20.76
C ASP A 882 -14.95 31.18 -20.97
N ALA A 883 -14.84 31.67 -22.21
CA ALA A 883 -15.17 33.06 -22.54
C ALA A 883 -16.67 33.36 -22.38
N THR A 884 -17.52 32.36 -22.69
CA THR A 884 -18.98 32.48 -22.64
C THR A 884 -19.53 32.48 -21.21
N PHE A 885 -19.02 31.60 -20.33
CA PHE A 885 -19.61 31.38 -19.01
C PHE A 885 -18.80 31.96 -17.84
N LYS A 886 -17.46 31.81 -17.81
CA LYS A 886 -16.66 32.13 -16.60
C LYS A 886 -16.53 33.63 -16.30
N SER A 887 -16.94 34.50 -17.21
CA SER A 887 -16.85 35.96 -17.07
C SER A 887 -18.06 36.57 -16.37
N ASP A 888 -19.24 35.95 -16.48
CA ASP A 888 -20.53 36.55 -16.14
C ASP A 888 -21.50 35.55 -15.46
N SER A 889 -21.03 34.35 -15.11
CA SER A 889 -21.90 33.32 -14.52
C SER A 889 -21.16 32.50 -13.47
N ILE A 890 -21.92 32.01 -12.49
CA ILE A 890 -21.41 31.21 -11.38
C ILE A 890 -21.75 29.74 -11.65
N ASP A 891 -20.82 28.84 -11.36
CA ASP A 891 -21.10 27.40 -11.30
C ASP A 891 -21.89 27.09 -10.01
N LEU A 892 -23.21 26.96 -10.13
CA LEU A 892 -24.14 26.84 -9.01
C LEU A 892 -23.99 25.52 -8.23
N ILE A 893 -23.36 24.51 -8.85
CA ILE A 893 -23.10 23.19 -8.25
C ILE A 893 -21.64 22.99 -7.85
N SER A 894 -20.84 24.06 -7.80
CA SER A 894 -19.43 23.95 -7.42
C SER A 894 -19.27 23.51 -5.96
N LYS A 895 -18.48 22.46 -5.70
CA LYS A 895 -18.23 21.90 -4.35
C LYS A 895 -17.78 22.96 -3.32
N PRO A 896 -16.88 23.91 -3.65
CA PRO A 896 -16.48 24.95 -2.71
C PRO A 896 -17.59 25.94 -2.31
N LEU A 897 -18.69 26.03 -3.06
CA LEU A 897 -19.87 26.79 -2.63
C LEU A 897 -20.71 26.02 -1.60
N GLY A 898 -20.41 24.74 -1.36
CA GLY A 898 -21.16 23.89 -0.45
C GLY A 898 -22.23 23.03 -1.14
N SER A 899 -22.12 22.81 -2.46
CA SER A 899 -22.98 21.86 -3.16
C SER A 899 -22.75 20.44 -2.64
N ARG A 900 -23.78 19.59 -2.75
CA ARG A 900 -23.73 18.21 -2.24
C ARG A 900 -24.44 17.28 -3.19
N ILE A 901 -23.86 16.10 -3.39
CA ILE A 901 -24.57 14.96 -3.98
C ILE A 901 -25.53 14.42 -2.91
N LEU A 902 -26.81 14.28 -3.25
CA LEU A 902 -27.83 13.79 -2.32
C LEU A 902 -28.11 12.31 -2.51
N SER A 903 -28.18 11.87 -3.76
CA SER A 903 -28.42 10.47 -4.15
C SER A 903 -27.98 10.26 -5.60
N PHE A 904 -27.80 9.00 -5.96
CA PHE A 904 -27.38 8.56 -7.29
C PHE A 904 -27.93 7.15 -7.55
N SER A 905 -27.94 6.71 -8.80
CA SER A 905 -28.30 5.35 -9.19
C SER A 905 -27.17 4.34 -8.95
N ASP A 906 -25.94 4.71 -9.33
CA ASP A 906 -24.74 3.86 -9.28
C ASP A 906 -23.48 4.74 -9.22
N GLU A 907 -22.40 4.25 -8.61
CA GLU A 907 -21.08 4.90 -8.52
C GLU A 907 -19.95 3.85 -8.60
N TRP A 908 -20.17 2.77 -9.35
CA TRP A 908 -19.30 1.59 -9.29
C TRP A 908 -17.83 1.90 -9.54
N PHE A 909 -17.48 2.54 -10.67
CA PHE A 909 -16.09 2.75 -11.09
C PHE A 909 -15.48 4.04 -10.56
N ALA A 910 -16.28 5.11 -10.43
CA ALA A 910 -15.83 6.38 -9.90
C ALA A 910 -16.98 7.20 -9.28
N GLU A 911 -16.72 7.86 -8.16
CA GLU A 911 -17.73 8.58 -7.36
C GLU A 911 -18.33 9.80 -8.08
N ALA A 912 -19.64 10.03 -7.94
CA ALA A 912 -20.32 11.20 -8.50
C ALA A 912 -19.94 12.52 -7.80
N THR A 913 -19.34 12.44 -6.62
CA THR A 913 -18.79 13.62 -5.91
C THR A 913 -17.76 14.36 -6.76
N ASN A 914 -17.04 13.66 -7.64
CA ASN A 914 -16.03 14.21 -8.56
C ASN A 914 -16.61 15.18 -9.59
N LEU A 915 -17.89 15.03 -9.97
CA LEU A 915 -18.55 15.89 -10.95
C LEU A 915 -18.49 17.37 -10.59
N THR A 916 -18.57 17.66 -9.30
CA THR A 916 -18.67 19.02 -8.73
C THR A 916 -17.31 19.61 -8.32
N THR A 917 -16.23 18.83 -8.41
CA THR A 917 -14.87 19.25 -8.04
C THR A 917 -14.42 20.42 -8.92
N PRO A 918 -13.86 21.52 -8.37
CA PRO A 918 -13.57 22.74 -9.15
C PRO A 918 -12.36 22.62 -10.08
N THR A 919 -11.43 21.71 -9.80
CA THR A 919 -10.23 21.50 -10.62
C THR A 919 -10.57 20.79 -11.94
N PRO A 920 -9.78 21.01 -13.00
CA PRO A 920 -9.84 20.19 -14.20
C PRO A 920 -9.63 18.70 -13.87
N PRO A 921 -10.27 17.77 -14.59
CA PRO A 921 -9.99 16.35 -14.46
C PRO A 921 -8.50 16.04 -14.60
N VAL A 922 -8.01 15.11 -13.80
CA VAL A 922 -6.65 14.58 -13.87
C VAL A 922 -6.68 13.13 -14.31
N HIS A 923 -5.80 12.78 -15.25
CA HIS A 923 -5.58 11.38 -15.62
C HIS A 923 -4.32 10.85 -14.95
N LYS A 924 -4.46 9.75 -14.23
CA LYS A 924 -3.35 9.02 -13.61
C LYS A 924 -3.23 7.64 -14.28
N PRO A 925 -2.62 7.56 -15.48
CA PRO A 925 -2.50 6.29 -16.18
C PRO A 925 -1.73 5.28 -15.32
N GLY A 926 -2.30 4.08 -15.16
CA GLY A 926 -1.72 3.01 -14.34
C GLY A 926 -2.11 3.05 -12.86
N VAL A 927 -2.94 4.00 -12.43
CA VAL A 927 -3.56 4.00 -11.09
C VAL A 927 -4.91 3.29 -11.21
N PHE A 928 -5.13 2.27 -10.40
CA PHE A 928 -6.36 1.47 -10.38
C PHE A 928 -6.95 1.47 -8.97
N THR A 929 -8.27 1.65 -8.87
CA THR A 929 -9.05 1.47 -7.64
C THR A 929 -9.47 0.00 -7.48
N TYR A 930 -10.26 -0.30 -6.45
CA TYR A 930 -10.91 -1.61 -6.32
C TYR A 930 -11.91 -1.88 -7.46
N ALA A 931 -12.47 -0.83 -8.06
CA ALA A 931 -13.51 -0.96 -9.08
C ALA A 931 -12.96 -1.01 -10.51
N GLY A 932 -11.74 -0.53 -10.76
CA GLY A 932 -11.17 -0.48 -12.11
C GLY A 932 -10.05 0.54 -12.23
N ALA A 933 -9.84 1.07 -13.43
CA ALA A 933 -8.92 2.20 -13.61
C ALA A 933 -9.45 3.40 -12.80
N TRP A 934 -8.56 4.10 -12.09
CA TRP A 934 -8.96 5.29 -11.37
C TRP A 934 -9.29 6.39 -12.38
N PHE A 935 -10.52 6.90 -12.32
CA PHE A 935 -10.95 8.06 -13.07
C PHE A 935 -11.29 9.22 -12.14
N ASP A 936 -10.86 10.41 -12.54
CA ASP A 936 -11.27 11.67 -11.91
C ASP A 936 -12.62 12.12 -12.47
N GLY A 937 -13.67 11.37 -12.13
CA GLY A 937 -15.03 11.56 -12.66
C GLY A 937 -16.06 10.69 -11.95
N TRP A 938 -17.28 10.69 -12.48
CA TRP A 938 -18.34 9.74 -12.15
C TRP A 938 -18.37 8.66 -13.23
N GLU A 939 -18.34 7.39 -12.85
CA GLU A 939 -18.49 6.28 -13.80
C GLU A 939 -19.31 5.15 -13.18
N THR A 940 -20.34 4.73 -13.91
CA THR A 940 -21.30 3.70 -13.47
C THR A 940 -20.99 2.34 -14.09
N ARG A 941 -21.50 1.28 -13.45
CA ARG A 941 -21.34 -0.08 -13.98
C ARG A 941 -21.95 -0.22 -15.39
N ARG A 942 -21.33 -1.09 -16.20
CA ARG A 942 -21.81 -1.37 -17.56
C ARG A 942 -23.12 -2.14 -17.56
N HIS A 943 -23.87 -1.98 -18.66
CA HIS A 943 -25.11 -2.72 -18.93
C HIS A 943 -26.20 -2.40 -17.91
N ASN A 944 -26.45 -1.11 -17.68
CA ASN A 944 -27.51 -0.67 -16.81
C ASN A 944 -28.86 -1.27 -17.30
N PRO A 945 -29.60 -2.03 -16.46
CA PRO A 945 -30.90 -2.56 -16.84
C PRO A 945 -31.98 -1.47 -16.92
N GLN A 946 -31.74 -0.30 -16.32
CA GLN A 946 -32.59 0.88 -16.40
C GLN A 946 -32.22 1.75 -17.62
N PRO A 947 -33.15 2.59 -18.11
CA PRO A 947 -32.91 3.39 -19.32
C PRO A 947 -31.80 4.45 -19.17
N PHE A 948 -31.43 4.81 -17.93
CA PHE A 948 -30.38 5.79 -17.63
C PHE A 948 -29.89 5.65 -16.20
N ASP A 949 -28.64 6.04 -15.98
CA ASP A 949 -28.11 6.39 -14.67
C ASP A 949 -28.37 7.85 -14.34
N TRP A 950 -28.45 8.17 -13.05
CA TRP A 950 -28.76 9.53 -12.60
C TRP A 950 -28.05 9.90 -11.30
N VAL A 951 -27.83 11.20 -11.12
CA VAL A 951 -27.31 11.79 -9.88
C VAL A 951 -28.08 13.06 -9.54
N VAL A 952 -28.46 13.20 -8.27
CA VAL A 952 -29.16 14.36 -7.71
C VAL A 952 -28.19 15.22 -6.91
N ILE A 953 -28.16 16.51 -7.24
CA ILE A 953 -27.22 17.48 -6.68
C ILE A 953 -27.99 18.66 -6.08
N ARG A 954 -27.75 18.97 -4.81
CA ARG A 954 -28.17 20.21 -4.15
C ARG A 954 -27.23 21.34 -4.56
N LEU A 955 -27.78 22.46 -5.05
CA LEU A 955 -26.98 23.64 -5.38
C LEU A 955 -26.24 24.15 -4.13
N GLY A 956 -25.03 24.69 -4.29
CA GLY A 956 -24.27 25.30 -3.17
C GLY A 956 -24.83 26.65 -2.71
N VAL A 957 -25.84 27.16 -3.42
CA VAL A 957 -26.54 28.40 -3.11
C VAL A 957 -27.98 28.14 -2.72
N ALA A 958 -28.62 29.11 -2.08
CA ALA A 958 -30.00 28.98 -1.64
C ALA A 958 -30.95 28.67 -2.82
N SER A 959 -30.83 29.43 -3.91
CA SER A 959 -31.46 29.13 -5.19
C SER A 959 -30.75 29.86 -6.34
N GLY A 960 -30.92 29.40 -7.58
CA GLY A 960 -30.33 30.04 -8.75
C GLY A 960 -31.13 29.83 -10.02
N ARG A 961 -30.94 30.71 -11.00
CA ARG A 961 -31.45 30.57 -12.37
C ARG A 961 -30.33 30.06 -13.26
N VAL A 962 -30.65 29.15 -14.18
CA VAL A 962 -29.67 28.48 -15.03
C VAL A 962 -29.58 29.19 -16.38
N LYS A 963 -28.36 29.48 -16.81
CA LYS A 963 -28.01 30.09 -18.10
C LYS A 963 -27.45 29.05 -19.08
N GLY A 964 -26.76 28.03 -18.58
CA GLY A 964 -26.25 26.95 -19.41
C GLY A 964 -25.65 25.81 -18.60
N VAL A 965 -25.30 24.75 -19.32
CA VAL A 965 -24.78 23.49 -18.79
C VAL A 965 -23.48 23.13 -19.48
N GLU A 966 -22.52 22.59 -18.74
CA GLU A 966 -21.32 21.96 -19.30
C GLU A 966 -21.15 20.54 -18.74
N VAL A 967 -20.82 19.60 -19.64
CA VAL A 967 -20.49 18.21 -19.34
C VAL A 967 -19.13 17.90 -19.97
N ASP A 968 -18.16 17.58 -19.12
CA ASP A 968 -16.81 17.21 -19.54
C ASP A 968 -16.65 15.69 -19.45
N THR A 969 -16.34 15.03 -20.56
CA THR A 969 -16.08 13.58 -20.62
C THR A 969 -14.58 13.27 -20.65
N ALA A 970 -13.71 14.21 -20.28
CA ALA A 970 -12.25 14.05 -20.29
C ALA A 970 -11.78 12.67 -19.78
N PHE A 971 -10.90 12.03 -20.55
CA PHE A 971 -10.30 10.72 -20.29
C PHE A 971 -11.22 9.51 -20.41
N PHE A 972 -12.54 9.70 -20.51
CA PHE A 972 -13.47 8.64 -20.92
C PHE A 972 -13.49 8.57 -22.45
N ASN A 973 -12.86 7.53 -23.00
CA ASN A 973 -12.66 7.36 -24.44
C ASN A 973 -13.09 5.96 -24.88
N GLY A 974 -14.36 5.84 -25.26
CA GLY A 974 -15.06 4.59 -25.55
C GLY A 974 -16.07 4.19 -24.46
N ASN A 975 -15.87 4.67 -23.23
CA ASN A 975 -16.76 4.47 -22.08
C ASN A 975 -17.39 5.79 -21.56
N GLN A 976 -17.35 6.87 -22.34
CA GLN A 976 -18.02 8.11 -21.97
C GLN A 976 -19.54 7.94 -21.95
N ALA A 977 -20.23 8.82 -21.22
CA ALA A 977 -21.67 9.01 -21.38
C ALA A 977 -22.04 9.21 -22.85
N PRO A 978 -22.87 8.35 -23.47
CA PRO A 978 -23.30 8.54 -24.86
C PRO A 978 -24.23 9.74 -25.03
N GLU A 979 -25.25 9.83 -24.18
CA GLU A 979 -26.17 10.96 -24.14
C GLU A 979 -26.42 11.42 -22.70
N VAL A 980 -26.71 12.71 -22.54
CA VAL A 980 -27.05 13.31 -21.24
C VAL A 980 -28.32 14.16 -21.31
N ALA A 981 -29.09 14.18 -20.22
CA ALA A 981 -30.18 15.13 -20.02
C ALA A 981 -30.10 15.72 -18.62
N VAL A 982 -30.66 16.93 -18.43
CA VAL A 982 -30.64 17.62 -17.14
C VAL A 982 -32.03 18.07 -16.75
N GLN A 983 -32.40 17.78 -15.52
CA GLN A 983 -33.65 18.21 -14.90
C GLN A 983 -33.36 19.04 -13.66
N ALA A 984 -34.25 19.95 -13.30
CA ALA A 984 -34.12 20.78 -12.11
C ALA A 984 -35.45 20.89 -11.38
N CYS A 985 -35.39 21.17 -10.08
CA CYS A 985 -36.58 21.42 -9.27
C CYS A 985 -36.31 22.47 -8.19
N PHE A 986 -37.39 23.07 -7.70
CA PHE A 986 -37.36 23.94 -6.52
C PHE A 986 -38.07 23.20 -5.38
N ALA A 987 -37.31 22.89 -4.34
CA ALA A 987 -37.79 22.27 -3.11
C ALA A 987 -37.23 23.02 -1.90
N GLU A 988 -38.06 23.18 -0.87
CA GLU A 988 -37.67 23.68 0.44
C GLU A 988 -36.90 22.60 1.21
N ASP A 989 -36.02 22.99 2.13
CA ASP A 989 -35.12 22.07 2.84
C ASP A 989 -35.88 20.94 3.60
N ALA A 990 -37.12 21.19 4.03
CA ALA A 990 -37.97 20.19 4.70
C ALA A 990 -38.44 19.04 3.77
N ARG A 991 -38.35 19.21 2.44
CA ARG A 991 -38.73 18.20 1.45
C ARG A 991 -37.52 17.55 0.77
N GLU A 992 -36.31 17.78 1.26
CA GLU A 992 -35.07 17.24 0.68
C GLU A 992 -35.09 15.71 0.62
N ASP A 993 -35.66 15.04 1.62
CA ASP A 993 -35.78 13.57 1.65
C ASP A 993 -36.71 13.02 0.55
N GLU A 994 -37.72 13.79 0.13
CA GLU A 994 -38.57 13.41 -1.01
C GLU A 994 -37.80 13.51 -2.33
N VAL A 995 -36.93 14.53 -2.47
CA VAL A 995 -36.16 14.79 -3.70
C VAL A 995 -35.06 13.74 -3.92
N LYS A 996 -34.57 13.11 -2.84
CA LYS A 996 -33.61 11.98 -2.91
C LYS A 996 -34.18 10.75 -3.59
N SER A 997 -35.50 10.55 -3.53
CA SER A 997 -36.19 9.38 -4.07
C SER A 997 -36.26 9.42 -5.60
N GLU A 998 -36.00 8.28 -6.24
CA GLU A 998 -36.14 8.11 -7.68
C GLU A 998 -37.57 8.44 -8.18
N ALA A 999 -38.58 8.15 -7.34
CA ALA A 999 -40.00 8.33 -7.64
C ALA A 999 -40.48 9.79 -7.55
N PHE A 1000 -39.61 10.75 -7.22
CA PHE A 1000 -39.99 12.15 -7.12
C PHE A 1000 -40.49 12.71 -8.47
N SER A 1001 -41.73 13.17 -8.51
CA SER A 1001 -42.38 13.65 -9.74
C SER A 1001 -42.24 15.16 -9.98
N GLY A 1002 -41.52 15.89 -9.12
CA GLY A 1002 -41.37 17.35 -9.20
C GLY A 1002 -40.23 17.84 -10.10
N TRP A 1003 -39.61 16.98 -10.90
CA TRP A 1003 -38.53 17.32 -11.81
C TRP A 1003 -39.03 18.01 -13.09
N GLU A 1004 -38.41 19.12 -13.47
CA GLU A 1004 -38.63 19.81 -14.74
C GLU A 1004 -37.39 19.65 -15.64
N THR A 1005 -37.56 19.18 -16.87
CA THR A 1005 -36.44 19.04 -17.82
C THR A 1005 -35.98 20.40 -18.32
N ILE A 1006 -34.75 20.78 -18.00
CA ILE A 1006 -34.13 22.05 -18.44
C ILE A 1006 -33.20 21.86 -19.65
N LEU A 1007 -32.61 20.67 -19.80
CA LEU A 1007 -31.84 20.25 -20.98
C LEU A 1007 -32.39 18.91 -21.47
N SER A 1008 -32.97 18.90 -22.66
CA SER A 1008 -33.36 17.66 -23.35
C SER A 1008 -32.12 16.88 -23.79
N ARG A 1009 -32.26 15.57 -24.03
CA ARG A 1009 -31.15 14.68 -24.40
C ARG A 1009 -30.21 15.29 -25.43
N GLN A 1010 -28.92 15.30 -25.11
CA GLN A 1010 -27.83 15.74 -25.97
C GLN A 1010 -26.78 14.64 -26.06
N GLU A 1011 -26.17 14.48 -27.23
CA GLU A 1011 -25.07 13.55 -27.44
C GLU A 1011 -23.74 14.09 -26.89
N CYS A 1012 -22.94 13.18 -26.35
CA CYS A 1012 -21.61 13.45 -25.80
C CYS A 1012 -20.56 12.60 -26.54
N GLY A 1013 -19.50 13.24 -27.02
CA GLY A 1013 -18.33 12.61 -27.61
C GLY A 1013 -17.28 12.18 -26.58
N PRO A 1014 -16.30 11.37 -26.99
CA PRO A 1014 -15.23 10.88 -26.11
C PRO A 1014 -14.26 12.00 -25.71
N SER A 1015 -13.84 11.98 -24.44
CA SER A 1015 -12.74 12.79 -23.89
C SER A 1015 -12.75 14.28 -24.31
N GLN A 1016 -13.91 14.93 -24.23
CA GLN A 1016 -14.05 16.34 -24.63
C GLN A 1016 -15.06 17.11 -23.76
N ARG A 1017 -14.96 18.45 -23.80
CA ARG A 1017 -15.89 19.35 -23.11
C ARG A 1017 -17.07 19.68 -24.01
N HIS A 1018 -18.29 19.49 -23.49
CA HIS A 1018 -19.55 19.85 -24.13
C HIS A 1018 -20.20 20.96 -23.33
N ALA A 1019 -20.69 22.00 -23.99
CA ALA A 1019 -21.49 23.00 -23.31
C ALA A 1019 -22.65 23.51 -24.16
N TRP A 1020 -23.70 23.90 -23.45
CA TRP A 1020 -24.99 24.25 -24.00
C TRP A 1020 -25.50 25.53 -23.35
N LEU A 1021 -25.65 26.58 -24.16
CA LEU A 1021 -26.17 27.87 -23.74
C LEU A 1021 -27.68 27.93 -24.02
N PHE A 1022 -28.46 28.33 -23.01
CA PHE A 1022 -29.89 28.55 -23.19
C PHE A 1022 -30.15 29.90 -23.86
N ALA A 1023 -31.10 29.96 -24.79
CA ALA A 1023 -31.45 31.21 -25.48
C ALA A 1023 -31.89 32.32 -24.53
N LYS A 1024 -32.48 31.95 -23.38
CA LYS A 1024 -32.79 32.82 -22.27
C LYS A 1024 -32.45 32.10 -20.98
N GLU A 1025 -32.03 32.83 -19.95
CA GLU A 1025 -31.90 32.28 -18.61
C GLU A 1025 -33.26 31.75 -18.10
N THR A 1026 -33.25 30.69 -17.29
CA THR A 1026 -34.49 30.08 -16.80
C THR A 1026 -35.31 31.09 -15.99
N GLU A 1027 -36.63 31.13 -16.21
CA GLU A 1027 -37.51 32.07 -15.50
C GLU A 1027 -37.67 31.68 -14.03
N LYS A 1028 -37.76 30.37 -13.78
CA LYS A 1028 -37.83 29.77 -12.45
C LYS A 1028 -36.46 29.67 -11.81
N ALA A 1029 -36.44 29.82 -10.49
CA ALA A 1029 -35.32 29.51 -9.63
C ALA A 1029 -35.34 28.03 -9.28
N TYR A 1030 -34.18 27.41 -9.14
CA TYR A 1030 -34.03 26.01 -8.75
C TYR A 1030 -33.13 25.88 -7.52
N THR A 1031 -33.32 24.79 -6.77
CA THR A 1031 -32.50 24.43 -5.59
C THR A 1031 -31.77 23.11 -5.77
N HIS A 1032 -32.27 22.25 -6.67
CA HIS A 1032 -31.69 20.95 -6.99
C HIS A 1032 -31.63 20.72 -8.49
N VAL A 1033 -30.67 19.90 -8.91
CA VAL A 1033 -30.52 19.45 -10.30
C VAL A 1033 -30.31 17.94 -10.32
N ARG A 1034 -30.86 17.27 -11.33
CA ARG A 1034 -30.66 15.85 -11.62
C ARG A 1034 -30.01 15.72 -12.99
N LEU A 1035 -28.81 15.15 -13.02
CA LEU A 1035 -28.13 14.75 -14.25
C LEU A 1035 -28.54 13.32 -14.59
N GLN A 1036 -28.85 13.06 -15.86
CA GLN A 1036 -29.21 11.75 -16.38
C GLN A 1036 -28.21 11.38 -17.49
N MET A 1037 -27.68 10.16 -17.44
CA MET A 1037 -26.71 9.59 -18.38
C MET A 1037 -27.32 8.34 -19.02
N PHE A 1038 -27.37 8.29 -20.36
CA PHE A 1038 -28.09 7.23 -21.08
C PHE A 1038 -27.14 6.31 -21.88
N PRO A 1039 -27.19 4.98 -21.69
CA PRO A 1039 -27.77 4.27 -20.54
C PRO A 1039 -26.85 4.28 -19.30
N ASP A 1040 -25.54 4.27 -19.53
CA ASP A 1040 -24.46 4.21 -18.55
C ASP A 1040 -23.16 4.76 -19.18
N GLY A 1041 -22.11 4.95 -18.37
CA GLY A 1041 -20.81 5.44 -18.85
C GLY A 1041 -20.09 6.33 -17.83
N GLY A 1042 -19.19 7.18 -18.33
CA GLY A 1042 -18.38 8.08 -17.52
C GLY A 1042 -18.50 9.56 -17.88
N ILE A 1043 -18.51 10.42 -16.86
CA ILE A 1043 -18.51 11.89 -16.95
C ILE A 1043 -17.48 12.45 -15.95
N ALA A 1044 -16.51 13.22 -16.43
CA ALA A 1044 -15.45 13.77 -15.59
C ALA A 1044 -15.90 14.98 -14.76
N ARG A 1045 -16.59 15.95 -15.37
CA ARG A 1045 -17.15 17.13 -14.66
C ARG A 1045 -18.54 17.48 -15.16
N PHE A 1046 -19.32 18.06 -14.26
CA PHE A 1046 -20.60 18.68 -14.57
C PHE A 1046 -20.63 20.09 -13.98
N ARG A 1047 -20.92 21.10 -14.81
CA ARG A 1047 -21.05 22.51 -14.40
C ARG A 1047 -22.44 23.02 -14.74
N LEU A 1048 -23.02 23.77 -13.81
CA LEU A 1048 -24.31 24.41 -13.98
C LEU A 1048 -24.14 25.92 -13.86
N TYR A 1049 -23.99 26.59 -15.00
CA TYR A 1049 -23.75 28.03 -15.04
C TYR A 1049 -25.05 28.81 -14.88
N GLY A 1050 -25.05 29.79 -13.98
CA GLY A 1050 -26.24 30.58 -13.72
C GLY A 1050 -26.03 31.79 -12.82
N THR A 1051 -27.14 32.47 -12.54
CA THR A 1051 -27.18 33.61 -11.62
C THR A 1051 -27.76 33.17 -10.28
N VAL A 1052 -27.08 33.51 -9.19
CA VAL A 1052 -27.54 33.24 -7.83
C VAL A 1052 -28.70 34.17 -7.47
N ILE A 1053 -29.75 33.60 -6.89
CA ILE A 1053 -30.83 34.38 -6.27
C ILE A 1053 -30.58 34.38 -4.76
N PRO A 1054 -30.08 35.48 -4.20
CA PRO A 1054 -29.70 35.53 -2.79
C PRO A 1054 -30.92 35.56 -1.88
N VAL A 1055 -30.84 34.84 -0.76
CA VAL A 1055 -31.80 34.99 0.34
C VAL A 1055 -31.31 36.11 1.24
N LEU A 1056 -31.79 37.31 0.97
CA LEU A 1056 -31.40 38.50 1.72
C LEU A 1056 -32.09 38.55 3.10
N PRO A 1057 -31.41 39.04 4.15
CA PRO A 1057 -32.05 39.29 5.44
C PRO A 1057 -33.30 40.19 5.30
N LYS A 1058 -34.36 39.87 6.05
CA LYS A 1058 -35.59 40.68 6.07
C LYS A 1058 -35.35 42.09 6.61
N ASP A 1059 -34.40 42.21 7.53
CA ASP A 1059 -33.99 43.50 8.11
C ASP A 1059 -32.97 44.19 7.20
N SER A 1060 -33.31 45.37 6.70
CA SER A 1060 -32.41 46.20 5.89
C SER A 1060 -31.20 46.73 6.66
N ALA A 1061 -31.25 46.73 8.00
CA ALA A 1061 -30.13 47.14 8.84
C ALA A 1061 -29.13 46.01 9.12
N ALA A 1062 -29.46 44.76 8.74
CA ALA A 1062 -28.59 43.62 8.91
C ALA A 1062 -27.28 43.81 8.11
N VAL A 1063 -26.16 43.57 8.77
CA VAL A 1063 -24.83 43.58 8.14
C VAL A 1063 -24.54 42.17 7.64
N PHE A 1064 -24.21 42.05 6.36
CA PHE A 1064 -23.85 40.77 5.75
C PHE A 1064 -22.79 41.00 4.66
N ASP A 1065 -22.14 39.93 4.21
CA ASP A 1065 -21.11 40.00 3.18
C ASP A 1065 -21.73 40.26 1.80
N LEU A 1066 -21.57 41.48 1.29
CA LEU A 1066 -22.06 41.93 0.00
C LEU A 1066 -21.26 41.33 -1.17
N ALA A 1067 -20.02 40.89 -0.94
CA ALA A 1067 -19.14 40.35 -1.96
C ALA A 1067 -19.26 38.81 -2.10
N ALA A 1068 -19.80 38.13 -1.11
CA ALA A 1068 -19.91 36.66 -1.11
C ALA A 1068 -20.70 36.12 -2.32
N THR A 1069 -20.20 35.05 -2.93
CA THR A 1069 -20.85 34.41 -4.09
C THR A 1069 -22.25 33.89 -3.75
N VAL A 1070 -22.45 33.38 -2.54
CA VAL A 1070 -23.78 32.92 -2.05
C VAL A 1070 -24.82 34.05 -1.98
N ASN A 1071 -24.35 35.30 -1.90
CA ASN A 1071 -25.19 36.51 -1.91
C ASN A 1071 -25.25 37.17 -3.29
N GLY A 1072 -24.71 36.53 -4.34
CA GLY A 1072 -24.72 37.02 -5.71
C GLY A 1072 -23.49 37.83 -6.13
N GLY A 1073 -22.44 37.89 -5.30
CA GLY A 1073 -21.19 38.56 -5.67
C GLY A 1073 -20.45 37.81 -6.79
N VAL A 1074 -19.83 38.55 -7.71
CA VAL A 1074 -19.11 38.00 -8.86
C VAL A 1074 -17.79 38.73 -9.08
N ALA A 1075 -16.68 37.99 -9.16
CA ALA A 1075 -15.39 38.54 -9.56
C ALA A 1075 -15.33 38.68 -11.09
N VAL A 1076 -15.33 39.91 -11.59
CA VAL A 1076 -15.58 40.22 -13.01
C VAL A 1076 -14.28 40.30 -13.81
N ALA A 1077 -13.24 40.91 -13.23
CA ALA A 1077 -11.96 41.12 -13.91
C ALA A 1077 -10.79 41.10 -12.92
N CYS A 1078 -9.58 40.82 -13.42
CA CYS A 1078 -8.34 40.86 -12.65
C CYS A 1078 -7.14 41.17 -13.56
N SER A 1079 -6.00 41.55 -12.98
CA SER A 1079 -4.74 41.80 -13.71
C SER A 1079 -4.06 40.51 -14.19
N ASP A 1080 -3.85 39.56 -13.28
CA ASP A 1080 -3.16 38.29 -13.51
C ASP A 1080 -3.81 37.17 -12.69
N GLN A 1081 -3.66 35.92 -13.14
CA GLN A 1081 -4.03 34.71 -12.41
C GLN A 1081 -2.98 33.65 -12.69
N HIS A 1082 -1.97 33.56 -11.83
CA HIS A 1082 -0.92 32.55 -11.98
C HIS A 1082 -1.36 31.20 -11.41
N PHE A 1083 -1.86 31.24 -10.17
CA PHE A 1083 -2.41 30.08 -9.46
C PHE A 1083 -3.73 30.47 -8.80
N GLY A 1084 -4.66 29.52 -8.75
CA GLY A 1084 -6.03 29.78 -8.31
C GLY A 1084 -6.79 30.73 -9.25
N THR A 1085 -8.00 31.13 -8.86
CA THR A 1085 -8.85 32.01 -9.68
C THR A 1085 -9.43 33.16 -8.86
N LYS A 1086 -9.71 34.28 -9.51
CA LYS A 1086 -10.34 35.47 -8.88
C LYS A 1086 -11.67 35.16 -8.20
N ALA A 1087 -12.41 34.16 -8.69
CA ALA A 1087 -13.70 33.76 -8.11
C ALA A 1087 -13.53 33.12 -6.72
N ASN A 1088 -12.37 32.53 -6.44
CA ASN A 1088 -12.08 31.90 -5.16
C ASN A 1088 -12.11 32.88 -3.98
N LEU A 1089 -11.86 34.16 -4.24
CA LEU A 1089 -11.88 35.22 -3.22
C LEU A 1089 -13.23 35.35 -2.53
N LEU A 1090 -14.31 34.93 -3.19
CA LEU A 1090 -15.70 35.16 -2.77
C LEU A 1090 -16.37 33.89 -2.23
N LEU A 1091 -15.62 32.79 -2.14
CA LEU A 1091 -16.09 31.50 -1.64
C LEU A 1091 -16.26 31.49 -0.11
N PRO A 1092 -17.12 30.61 0.43
CA PRO A 1092 -17.23 30.44 1.88
C PRO A 1092 -15.94 29.87 2.51
N GLY A 1093 -15.84 29.98 3.83
CA GLY A 1093 -14.72 29.49 4.62
C GLY A 1093 -13.40 30.24 4.37
N ARG A 1094 -12.29 29.62 4.80
CA ARG A 1094 -10.91 30.12 4.63
C ARG A 1094 -10.04 29.25 3.71
N GLY A 1095 -10.63 28.25 3.07
CA GLY A 1095 -9.92 27.30 2.21
C GLY A 1095 -9.00 26.33 2.96
N HIS A 1096 -8.44 25.38 2.22
CA HIS A 1096 -7.61 24.28 2.75
C HIS A 1096 -6.10 24.50 2.55
N ASP A 1097 -5.70 25.04 1.39
CA ASP A 1097 -4.30 25.24 1.00
C ASP A 1097 -4.17 26.52 0.16
N MET A 1098 -3.11 26.74 -0.65
CA MET A 1098 -2.99 27.94 -1.50
C MET A 1098 -3.84 27.88 -2.78
N GLY A 1099 -4.16 26.69 -3.30
CA GLY A 1099 -4.78 26.49 -4.61
C GLY A 1099 -6.22 26.99 -4.72
N ASP A 1100 -6.92 27.07 -3.60
CA ASP A 1100 -8.28 27.64 -3.50
C ASP A 1100 -8.30 29.14 -3.12
N GLY A 1101 -7.22 29.87 -3.43
CA GLY A 1101 -7.13 31.34 -3.35
C GLY A 1101 -6.99 32.00 -4.73
N TRP A 1102 -6.54 33.24 -4.76
CA TRP A 1102 -6.10 33.96 -5.96
C TRP A 1102 -4.65 34.40 -5.79
N GLU A 1103 -3.76 33.98 -6.69
CA GLU A 1103 -2.33 34.30 -6.66
C GLU A 1103 -1.83 34.81 -8.02
N THR A 1104 -0.96 35.82 -7.99
CA THR A 1104 -0.34 36.42 -9.16
C THR A 1104 1.15 36.11 -9.27
N LYS A 1105 1.71 36.27 -10.47
CA LYS A 1105 3.14 36.05 -10.72
C LYS A 1105 3.99 37.05 -9.93
N ARG A 1106 5.13 36.56 -9.43
CA ARG A 1106 6.15 37.42 -8.83
C ARG A 1106 6.62 38.48 -9.83
N SER A 1107 6.45 39.75 -9.48
CA SER A 1107 6.87 40.90 -10.27
C SER A 1107 8.23 41.43 -9.82
N ARG A 1108 8.83 42.31 -10.62
CA ARG A 1108 10.09 43.01 -10.31
C ARG A 1108 9.93 44.48 -10.66
N GLY A 1109 10.10 45.38 -9.68
CA GLY A 1109 9.93 46.83 -9.83
C GLY A 1109 8.60 47.35 -9.26
N ASP A 1110 8.19 48.55 -9.67
CA ASP A 1110 6.91 49.14 -9.28
C ASP A 1110 5.78 48.47 -10.08
N HIS A 1111 5.13 47.48 -9.47
CA HIS A 1111 4.00 46.73 -10.06
C HIS A 1111 2.87 46.65 -9.04
N ILE A 1112 1.64 46.50 -9.54
CA ILE A 1112 0.45 46.23 -8.74
C ILE A 1112 -0.41 45.19 -9.45
N ASP A 1113 -1.02 44.31 -8.68
CA ASP A 1113 -2.05 43.41 -9.16
C ASP A 1113 -3.41 43.79 -8.57
N TRP A 1114 -4.49 43.51 -9.30
CA TRP A 1114 -5.83 43.94 -8.91
C TRP A 1114 -6.92 42.97 -9.33
N VAL A 1115 -8.04 43.05 -8.63
CA VAL A 1115 -9.27 42.31 -8.92
C VAL A 1115 -10.48 43.22 -8.72
N ILE A 1116 -11.46 43.11 -9.62
CA ILE A 1116 -12.74 43.83 -9.59
C ILE A 1116 -13.85 42.84 -9.28
N VAL A 1117 -14.63 43.15 -8.25
CA VAL A 1117 -15.75 42.37 -7.76
C VAL A 1117 -17.02 43.21 -7.88
N LYS A 1118 -18.06 42.65 -8.51
CA LYS A 1118 -19.42 43.16 -8.45
C LYS A 1118 -20.07 42.60 -7.19
N LEU A 1119 -20.61 43.49 -6.35
CA LEU A 1119 -21.34 43.10 -5.15
C LEU A 1119 -22.70 42.50 -5.56
N GLY A 1120 -23.15 41.50 -4.80
CA GLY A 1120 -24.43 40.84 -5.07
C GLY A 1120 -25.65 41.73 -4.86
N THR A 1121 -25.50 42.79 -4.06
CA THR A 1121 -26.49 43.86 -3.95
C THR A 1121 -25.80 45.19 -3.65
N PRO A 1122 -26.26 46.31 -4.22
CA PRO A 1122 -25.74 47.63 -3.86
C PRO A 1122 -25.88 47.91 -2.36
N GLY A 1123 -24.81 48.36 -1.72
CA GLY A 1123 -24.78 48.49 -0.27
C GLY A 1123 -23.77 49.50 0.26
N ILE A 1124 -23.98 49.87 1.52
CA ILE A 1124 -23.11 50.75 2.32
C ILE A 1124 -22.11 49.86 3.04
N ILE A 1125 -20.82 50.06 2.78
CA ILE A 1125 -19.74 49.22 3.30
C ILE A 1125 -19.49 49.57 4.77
N GLY A 1126 -19.54 48.57 5.66
CA GLY A 1126 -19.25 48.72 7.09
C GLY A 1126 -17.80 48.37 7.44
N HIS A 1127 -17.35 47.16 7.07
CA HIS A 1127 -15.97 46.72 7.25
C HIS A 1127 -15.54 45.78 6.12
N VAL A 1128 -14.24 45.68 5.89
CA VAL A 1128 -13.64 44.85 4.83
C VAL A 1128 -12.65 43.88 5.46
N VAL A 1129 -12.68 42.62 5.04
CA VAL A 1129 -11.71 41.60 5.46
C VAL A 1129 -10.93 41.12 4.25
N VAL A 1130 -9.59 41.18 4.35
CA VAL A 1130 -8.66 40.58 3.39
C VAL A 1130 -7.94 39.44 4.08
N ASP A 1131 -8.25 38.21 3.70
CA ASP A 1131 -7.66 37.01 4.29
C ASP A 1131 -6.51 36.50 3.42
N THR A 1132 -5.34 36.31 4.01
CA THR A 1132 -4.15 35.73 3.36
C THR A 1132 -3.87 34.30 3.83
N ALA A 1133 -4.88 33.58 4.33
CA ALA A 1133 -4.73 32.20 4.78
C ALA A 1133 -3.95 31.34 3.77
N HIS A 1134 -3.05 30.50 4.29
CA HIS A 1134 -2.15 29.60 3.56
C HIS A 1134 -1.07 30.28 2.70
N PHE A 1135 -1.15 31.58 2.42
CA PHE A 1135 -0.09 32.33 1.75
C PHE A 1135 0.96 32.79 2.78
N ARG A 1136 1.94 31.93 3.06
CA ARG A 1136 2.95 32.16 4.11
C ARG A 1136 4.22 32.84 3.60
N GLY A 1137 4.66 32.50 2.39
CA GLY A 1137 5.89 33.04 1.77
C GLY A 1137 5.64 34.00 0.61
N ASN A 1138 4.38 34.10 0.16
CA ASN A 1138 3.94 34.79 -1.05
C ASN A 1138 2.66 35.62 -0.81
N PHE A 1139 2.36 36.01 0.43
CA PHE A 1139 1.32 37.01 0.70
C PHE A 1139 1.74 38.39 0.17
N PRO A 1140 0.80 39.26 -0.22
CA PRO A 1140 1.14 40.59 -0.68
C PRO A 1140 1.79 41.41 0.44
N GLN A 1141 2.64 42.37 0.08
CA GLN A 1141 3.25 43.26 1.07
C GLN A 1141 2.24 44.27 1.61
N LYS A 1142 1.37 44.79 0.73
CA LYS A 1142 0.29 45.70 1.08
C LYS A 1142 -0.97 45.40 0.28
N VAL A 1143 -2.11 45.82 0.83
CA VAL A 1143 -3.41 45.81 0.15
C VAL A 1143 -4.06 47.19 0.18
N GLN A 1144 -4.80 47.51 -0.87
CA GLN A 1144 -5.63 48.71 -1.02
C GLN A 1144 -7.01 48.31 -1.57
N VAL A 1145 -8.05 49.06 -1.22
CA VAL A 1145 -9.42 48.77 -1.70
C VAL A 1145 -10.10 50.05 -2.16
N PHE A 1146 -10.71 49.99 -3.33
CA PHE A 1146 -11.51 51.05 -3.93
C PHE A 1146 -12.95 50.55 -4.13
N ALA A 1147 -13.91 51.46 -4.20
CA ALA A 1147 -15.30 51.13 -4.53
C ALA A 1147 -15.89 52.11 -5.55
N ALA A 1148 -16.84 51.63 -6.35
CA ALA A 1148 -17.52 52.41 -7.37
C ALA A 1148 -19.06 52.21 -7.29
N PRO A 1149 -19.85 53.26 -7.57
CA PRO A 1149 -21.30 53.17 -7.61
C PRO A 1149 -21.77 52.31 -8.79
N ASP A 1150 -23.08 52.09 -8.88
CA ASP A 1150 -23.66 51.34 -10.00
C ASP A 1150 -23.40 52.05 -11.34
N ALA A 1151 -23.05 51.26 -12.36
CA ALA A 1151 -22.71 51.76 -13.69
C ALA A 1151 -23.21 50.78 -14.76
N PRO A 1152 -23.61 51.28 -15.95
CA PRO A 1152 -24.14 50.43 -17.03
C PRO A 1152 -23.09 49.44 -17.58
N ASN A 1153 -21.81 49.76 -17.44
CA ASN A 1153 -20.69 48.88 -17.78
C ASN A 1153 -19.75 48.77 -16.57
N VAL A 1154 -19.06 47.63 -16.45
CA VAL A 1154 -18.05 47.41 -15.42
C VAL A 1154 -16.98 48.51 -15.52
N PRO A 1155 -16.73 49.29 -14.43
CA PRO A 1155 -15.72 50.34 -14.46
C PRO A 1155 -14.34 49.77 -14.78
N LYS A 1156 -13.60 50.43 -15.69
CA LYS A 1156 -12.24 49.99 -16.02
C LYS A 1156 -11.30 50.26 -14.85
N HIS A 1157 -10.27 49.42 -14.68
CA HIS A 1157 -9.37 49.51 -13.53
C HIS A 1157 -8.58 50.83 -13.45
N ASP A 1158 -8.30 51.44 -14.61
CA ASP A 1158 -7.50 52.65 -14.84
C ASP A 1158 -8.31 53.95 -14.79
N ASP A 1159 -9.64 53.87 -14.72
CA ASP A 1159 -10.51 55.04 -14.63
C ASP A 1159 -10.54 55.63 -13.22
N GLN A 1160 -9.59 56.52 -12.94
CA GLN A 1160 -9.46 57.18 -11.62
C GLN A 1160 -10.69 57.98 -11.21
N THR A 1161 -11.58 58.36 -12.14
CA THR A 1161 -12.79 59.13 -11.82
C THR A 1161 -13.94 58.26 -11.34
N ALA A 1162 -13.93 56.97 -11.69
CA ALA A 1162 -14.96 56.01 -11.32
C ALA A 1162 -14.73 55.38 -9.93
N TRP A 1163 -13.47 55.28 -9.49
CA TRP A 1163 -13.09 54.58 -8.26
C TRP A 1163 -12.88 55.55 -7.09
N THR A 1164 -13.61 55.34 -5.99
CA THR A 1164 -13.35 56.01 -4.71
C THR A 1164 -12.44 55.15 -3.83
N GLU A 1165 -11.34 55.70 -3.32
CA GLU A 1165 -10.49 55.01 -2.35
C GLU A 1165 -11.25 54.79 -1.03
N ILE A 1166 -11.44 53.53 -0.63
CA ILE A 1166 -12.08 53.16 0.63
C ILE A 1166 -11.03 52.75 1.66
N LEU A 1167 -10.04 51.94 1.27
CA LEU A 1167 -8.93 51.52 2.12
C LEU A 1167 -7.59 51.99 1.53
N PRO A 1168 -6.86 52.91 2.18
CA PRO A 1168 -5.50 53.26 1.77
C PRO A 1168 -4.53 52.08 1.97
N ALA A 1169 -3.29 52.18 1.47
CA ALA A 1169 -2.34 51.07 1.51
C ALA A 1169 -2.04 50.58 2.94
N GLN A 1170 -2.51 49.38 3.26
CA GLN A 1170 -2.27 48.73 4.54
C GLN A 1170 -1.31 47.57 4.38
N LYS A 1171 -0.42 47.39 5.37
CA LYS A 1171 0.53 46.27 5.38
C LYS A 1171 -0.21 44.97 5.73
N THR A 1172 0.05 43.93 4.95
CA THR A 1172 -0.49 42.59 5.16
C THR A 1172 0.59 41.67 5.74
N GLY A 1173 0.16 40.58 6.37
CA GLY A 1173 0.98 39.53 6.95
C GLY A 1173 0.61 38.15 6.40
N PRO A 1174 1.41 37.13 6.71
CA PRO A 1174 1.17 35.76 6.28
C PRO A 1174 0.03 35.12 7.05
N ASP A 1175 -0.76 34.28 6.36
CA ASP A 1175 -1.71 33.33 6.95
C ASP A 1175 -2.72 33.94 7.95
N LYS A 1176 -3.24 35.14 7.64
CA LYS A 1176 -4.01 35.94 8.61
C LYS A 1176 -5.22 36.65 7.97
N GLU A 1177 -6.32 36.75 8.72
CA GLU A 1177 -7.44 37.66 8.40
C GLU A 1177 -7.09 39.10 8.80
N HIS A 1178 -7.11 40.00 7.82
CA HIS A 1178 -6.90 41.44 8.01
C HIS A 1178 -8.24 42.15 7.96
N GLU A 1179 -8.78 42.47 9.13
CA GLU A 1179 -10.04 43.19 9.26
C GLU A 1179 -9.81 44.70 9.34
N TYR A 1180 -10.51 45.45 8.49
CA TYR A 1180 -10.45 46.90 8.41
C TYR A 1180 -11.83 47.49 8.69
N GLY A 1181 -11.95 48.14 9.85
CA GLY A 1181 -13.18 48.78 10.32
C GLY A 1181 -13.32 50.24 9.92
N SER A 1182 -14.33 50.90 10.48
CA SER A 1182 -14.66 52.32 10.21
C SER A 1182 -13.60 53.33 10.62
N ASP A 1183 -12.62 52.92 11.44
CA ASP A 1183 -11.49 53.72 11.89
C ASP A 1183 -10.44 53.96 10.79
N VAL A 1184 -10.35 53.04 9.82
CA VAL A 1184 -9.39 53.11 8.70
C VAL A 1184 -10.08 53.33 7.36
N LEU A 1185 -11.33 52.87 7.21
CA LEU A 1185 -12.09 53.01 5.98
C LEU A 1185 -12.56 54.46 5.76
N LYS A 1186 -12.52 54.92 4.51
CA LYS A 1186 -12.96 56.24 4.07
C LYS A 1186 -14.20 56.11 3.18
N ALA A 1187 -15.02 57.17 3.15
CA ALA A 1187 -16.15 57.32 2.22
C ALA A 1187 -17.18 56.16 2.24
N THR A 1188 -17.37 55.51 3.40
CA THR A 1188 -18.24 54.34 3.57
C THR A 1188 -19.74 54.65 3.53
N ASP A 1189 -20.15 55.91 3.71
CA ASP A 1189 -21.57 56.33 3.79
C ASP A 1189 -22.34 56.30 2.46
N LYS A 1190 -21.69 55.93 1.35
CA LYS A 1190 -22.27 55.90 0.02
C LYS A 1190 -22.65 54.47 -0.40
N PRO A 1191 -23.70 54.29 -1.21
CA PRO A 1191 -24.01 52.99 -1.80
C PRO A 1191 -23.03 52.66 -2.93
N TYR A 1192 -22.41 51.49 -2.84
CA TYR A 1192 -21.47 50.97 -3.84
C TYR A 1192 -21.99 49.66 -4.43
N SER A 1193 -21.66 49.42 -5.71
CA SER A 1193 -22.00 48.19 -6.44
C SER A 1193 -20.77 47.40 -6.85
N TYR A 1194 -19.60 48.03 -6.89
CA TYR A 1194 -18.34 47.42 -7.29
C TYR A 1194 -17.25 47.71 -6.27
N VAL A 1195 -16.36 46.74 -6.07
CA VAL A 1195 -15.16 46.84 -5.24
C VAL A 1195 -13.95 46.39 -6.04
N LYS A 1196 -12.85 47.14 -5.94
CA LYS A 1196 -11.56 46.81 -6.55
C LYS A 1196 -10.52 46.65 -5.45
N MET A 1197 -10.00 45.44 -5.27
CA MET A 1197 -8.87 45.16 -4.39
C MET A 1197 -7.58 45.22 -5.21
N VAL A 1198 -6.58 45.92 -4.68
CA VAL A 1198 -5.25 46.05 -5.25
C VAL A 1198 -4.25 45.48 -4.26
N ILE A 1199 -3.40 44.57 -4.72
CA ILE A 1199 -2.31 43.97 -3.96
C ILE A 1199 -0.97 44.51 -4.49
N ILE A 1200 -0.02 44.73 -3.59
CA ILE A 1200 1.24 45.41 -3.88
C ILE A 1200 2.42 44.62 -3.29
N PRO A 1201 3.50 44.38 -4.06
CA PRO A 1201 3.56 44.53 -5.52
C PRO A 1201 2.75 43.43 -6.24
N ASP A 1202 2.73 42.23 -5.67
CA ASP A 1202 2.11 41.00 -6.16
C ASP A 1202 1.84 40.06 -4.96
N GLY A 1203 1.27 38.88 -5.20
CA GLY A 1203 1.15 37.82 -4.19
C GLY A 1203 -0.19 37.11 -4.20
N GLY A 1204 -0.47 36.39 -3.11
CA GLY A 1204 -1.67 35.59 -2.94
C GLY A 1204 -2.63 36.08 -1.86
N VAL A 1205 -3.93 36.08 -2.17
CA VAL A 1205 -5.01 36.40 -1.23
C VAL A 1205 -6.04 35.27 -1.27
N LYS A 1206 -6.50 34.86 -0.08
CA LYS A 1206 -7.46 33.77 0.09
C LYS A 1206 -8.89 34.23 -0.09
N ARG A 1207 -9.33 35.25 0.65
CA ARG A 1207 -10.69 35.79 0.60
C ARG A 1207 -10.71 37.30 0.64
N LEU A 1208 -11.72 37.87 -0.01
CA LEU A 1208 -12.13 39.26 0.13
C LEU A 1208 -13.59 39.27 0.60
N ARG A 1209 -13.83 39.75 1.82
CA ARG A 1209 -15.19 39.92 2.35
C ARG A 1209 -15.51 41.39 2.51
N VAL A 1210 -16.70 41.80 2.09
CA VAL A 1210 -17.15 43.20 2.14
C VAL A 1210 -18.45 43.23 2.91
N PHE A 1211 -18.35 43.43 4.22
CA PHE A 1211 -19.52 43.46 5.10
C PHE A 1211 -20.18 44.81 5.06
N GLY A 1212 -21.48 44.83 4.81
CA GLY A 1212 -22.23 46.07 4.70
C GLY A 1212 -23.73 45.87 4.86
N ARG A 1213 -24.46 46.98 4.76
CA ARG A 1213 -25.93 47.00 4.79
C ARG A 1213 -26.44 47.25 3.39
N ARG A 1214 -27.59 46.67 3.07
CA ARG A 1214 -28.25 46.89 1.78
C ARG A 1214 -28.68 48.35 1.65
N SER A 1215 -28.36 48.99 0.52
CA SER A 1215 -29.00 50.26 0.17
C SER A 1215 -30.46 49.97 -0.16
N ALA A 1216 -31.42 50.66 0.47
CA ALA A 1216 -32.82 50.52 0.09
C ALA A 1216 -32.98 50.77 -1.43
N PRO A 1217 -33.81 49.97 -2.14
CA PRO A 1217 -34.01 50.12 -3.57
C PRO A 1217 -34.59 51.49 -3.95
#